data_AF-A0A9P5BED0-F1
#
_entry.id   AF-A0A9P5BED0-F1
#
_cell.length_a   1.000
_cell.length_b   1.000
_cell.length_c   1.000
_cell.angle_alpha   90.00
_cell.angle_beta   90.00
_cell.angle_gamma   90.00
#
_symmetry.space_group_name_H-M   'P 1'
#
loop_
_entity.id
_entity.type
_entity.pdbx_description
1 polymer ?
#
loop_
_entity_poly.entity_id
_entity_poly.type
_entity_poly.pdbx_seq_one_letter_code
_entity_poly.pdbx_strand_id
1 'polypeptide(L)'
;MADNTKNGAVAIVICVFISIAFYNVLELNAYIFGSFKRRSGLYFWSLVIATWGIAFNGTGYLILHLSLSAQTYLYSTLILIGWCTMITGQSVVLYSRLHIVMHNQKRLRMVLYMIIFNATWLHLPVIILVYGVGSSNPEPFQKPYEVFEKIQLSVFFVQELIISGLYVWETSKRLRLEKSVGNTKTRMVLNHLLIVNVLVILLDVSILALEFANLFDIQTAWKPLVYSVKLKLEFSILNRLVELTRGRNESSYGRSHNATHHDDVGLETLNRDRRKHTGPQGTITGDYEVRVGKGEESHRVFGNESSLVKTTEITVHSERGLPIKHHNVSFMSRYAQVHINPQGPGDARPTALQIVQDEGLLNKLTDKLVLITGSNQGISLETARALHATGATVYITARSPEKIEQGIDDIISWPEAKSEAPVYGIELTLDSFKSVRAAAKDFLAKVDKLNILILNAGVMATPEGRTEDGSETQFGTNHLRHFLLLQLLKPVLLAATTPSFHSRDGYNFEKEAYDPWLAYAQSKTANIYFAAEIDKRYGDQGLHGLSVHPRPIKNALRNKAQGAATTVYEAVKERLVRPGVEPTSPELGHAAWIYDEEAERKLWELSERLVGLHTSQEIEAEMVLEIAVSPLTCWDQIAEPRYNTREAVHEELFTPQFGIKATTHLGANANLDVGKVLAQDAEGWYKTHPNMARIKHVNQDTHQIVDEYGRTRFFHGTNVVMKEEPWYRPFEWTPGVSSFGERDVQNMHDLGLNVVRLGHSWAGAEPVRGEYNQTFLDIMKKQTKLAEEHGIYVLVDVHQDVLAKQLCGHGVPDWFVKKDWITGFRRFPFPQKLKPFTTDADGFPSPQSQCNTIDWSLSYLSVAVGNAFVRLYNNFDGLGDAFAAYWKKLASEYVDTTNVVGYNLLNEPWAGDTYADPTILVPGVADRKNLEGLWNRASKQIRSVDNDTLIWFEGTTFDVLSGFNNVPLGDGSKTIHSFHYYNPPQLGPLRDTLYNRQKDNIRLKTAGVLTELTFWMGDDKQMAGLTEAMATTDANMVSWIGWAYENLYNGTSGKPYPELEKHYSRAYPAAIAGTPTSFGFDDIQGVFKLDFTSDPEIDAPTEIILPVSTFPNGYDVETFPSGSLKEYKPDKRTLAMFTSSVVEEATDISITITRK
;
A
#
# COMPACT_ATOMS: atom_id res chain seq x y z
N MET A 1 16.09 57.65 -20.28
CA MET A 1 16.88 58.22 -19.17
C MET A 1 17.80 57.15 -18.63
N ALA A 2 19.00 57.51 -18.14
CA ALA A 2 19.94 56.56 -17.54
C ALA A 2 20.34 57.07 -16.16
N ASP A 3 19.97 56.34 -15.10
CA ASP A 3 20.59 56.39 -13.79
C ASP A 3 20.17 55.15 -12.96
N ASN A 4 20.81 54.96 -11.82
CA ASN A 4 20.58 53.94 -10.79
C ASN A 4 20.84 52.48 -11.18
N THR A 5 22.02 52.03 -10.73
CA THR A 5 22.27 50.66 -10.27
C THR A 5 21.09 50.06 -9.52
N LYS A 6 20.30 49.19 -10.16
CA LYS A 6 19.26 48.41 -9.46
C LYS A 6 19.93 47.27 -8.70
N ASN A 7 19.79 47.30 -7.38
CA ASN A 7 20.38 46.36 -6.42
C ASN A 7 20.35 44.91 -6.93
N GLY A 8 21.48 44.18 -6.85
CA GLY A 8 21.55 42.78 -7.27
C GLY A 8 20.49 41.89 -6.61
N ALA A 9 20.13 42.18 -5.35
CA ALA A 9 19.02 41.53 -4.66
C ALA A 9 17.66 41.66 -5.38
N VAL A 10 17.36 42.81 -6.00
CA VAL A 10 16.11 43.02 -6.74
C VAL A 10 16.12 42.22 -8.05
N ALA A 11 17.25 42.22 -8.77
CA ALA A 11 17.41 41.39 -9.98
C ALA A 11 17.30 39.89 -9.65
N ILE A 12 17.87 39.43 -8.52
CA ILE A 12 17.72 38.05 -8.02
C ILE A 12 16.26 37.74 -7.72
N VAL A 13 15.54 38.59 -6.99
CA VAL A 13 14.10 38.40 -6.68
C VAL A 13 13.26 38.29 -7.96
N ILE A 14 13.54 39.14 -8.96
CA ILE A 14 12.87 39.11 -10.27
C ILE A 14 13.13 37.79 -11.00
N CYS A 15 14.40 37.36 -11.08
CA CYS A 15 14.76 36.08 -11.68
C CYS A 15 14.13 34.89 -10.95
N VAL A 16 14.06 34.91 -9.61
CA VAL A 16 13.41 33.86 -8.80
C VAL A 16 11.90 33.82 -9.08
N PHE A 17 11.20 34.95 -9.05
CA PHE A 17 9.75 34.99 -9.31
C PHE A 17 9.40 34.53 -10.73
N ILE A 18 10.16 34.96 -11.74
CA ILE A 18 9.95 34.52 -13.14
C ILE A 18 10.30 33.04 -13.31
N SER A 19 11.35 32.53 -12.64
CA SER A 19 11.71 31.10 -12.69
C SER A 19 10.64 30.20 -12.07
N ILE A 20 10.07 30.60 -10.92
CA ILE A 20 8.95 29.86 -10.30
C ILE A 20 7.69 29.95 -11.18
N ALA A 21 7.43 31.10 -11.82
CA ALA A 21 6.32 31.23 -12.78
C ALA A 21 6.50 30.29 -13.99
N PHE A 22 7.71 30.18 -14.55
CA PHE A 22 8.01 29.24 -15.65
C PHE A 22 7.91 27.77 -15.23
N TYR A 23 8.41 27.41 -14.03
CA TYR A 23 8.21 26.07 -13.48
C TYR A 23 6.72 25.73 -13.33
N ASN A 24 5.93 26.65 -12.74
CA ASN A 24 4.49 26.51 -12.62
C ASN A 24 3.80 26.38 -13.99
N VAL A 25 4.26 27.10 -15.02
CA VAL A 25 3.75 27.00 -16.40
C VAL A 25 4.04 25.63 -17.02
N LEU A 26 5.23 25.07 -16.83
CA LEU A 26 5.58 23.74 -17.33
C LEU A 26 4.72 22.65 -16.66
N GLU A 27 4.60 22.71 -15.34
CA GLU A 27 3.79 21.78 -14.55
C GLU A 27 2.29 21.90 -14.87
N LEU A 28 1.77 23.13 -15.02
CA LEU A 28 0.40 23.38 -15.49
C LEU A 28 0.17 22.81 -16.89
N ASN A 29 1.08 23.00 -17.85
CA ASN A 29 0.94 22.38 -19.17
C ASN A 29 0.87 20.85 -19.07
N ALA A 30 1.69 20.22 -18.22
CA ALA A 30 1.64 18.77 -17.97
C ALA A 30 0.28 18.33 -17.40
N TYR A 31 -0.22 19.00 -16.35
CA TYR A 31 -1.55 18.69 -15.78
C TYR A 31 -2.68 18.93 -16.77
N ILE A 32 -2.63 20.02 -17.54
CA ILE A 32 -3.68 20.39 -18.50
C ILE A 32 -3.74 19.33 -19.61
N PHE A 33 -2.62 19.05 -20.28
CA PHE A 33 -2.62 18.11 -21.40
C PHE A 33 -2.73 16.64 -20.99
N GLY A 34 -2.35 16.29 -19.75
CA GLY A 34 -2.53 14.95 -19.17
C GLY A 34 -3.93 14.69 -18.61
N SER A 35 -4.57 15.67 -17.98
CA SER A 35 -5.89 15.49 -17.34
C SER A 35 -7.05 15.73 -18.31
N PHE A 36 -6.94 16.69 -19.22
CA PHE A 36 -7.97 16.95 -20.23
C PHE A 36 -7.82 15.99 -21.42
N LYS A 37 -8.46 14.82 -21.29
CA LYS A 37 -8.76 13.91 -22.42
C LYS A 37 -9.46 14.64 -23.58
N ARG A 38 -10.31 15.60 -23.22
CA ARG A 38 -11.21 16.34 -24.10
C ARG A 38 -10.73 17.81 -24.23
N ARG A 39 -10.45 18.31 -25.45
CA ARG A 39 -9.65 19.55 -25.68
C ARG A 39 -10.35 20.70 -26.44
N SER A 40 -11.67 20.78 -26.38
CA SER A 40 -12.50 21.62 -27.27
C SER A 40 -13.18 22.84 -26.61
N GLY A 41 -13.12 22.99 -25.28
CA GLY A 41 -14.01 23.91 -24.55
C GLY A 41 -13.40 25.22 -24.09
N LEU A 42 -14.26 26.21 -23.86
CA LEU A 42 -13.90 27.53 -23.34
C LEU A 42 -13.05 27.46 -22.06
N TYR A 43 -13.34 26.56 -21.11
CA TYR A 43 -12.49 26.39 -19.90
C TYR A 43 -11.08 25.91 -20.27
N PHE A 44 -10.98 24.84 -21.08
CA PHE A 44 -9.70 24.28 -21.50
C PHE A 44 -8.86 25.33 -22.25
N TRP A 45 -9.46 26.01 -23.23
CA TRP A 45 -8.78 27.03 -24.00
C TRP A 45 -8.44 28.28 -23.18
N SER A 46 -9.30 28.75 -22.27
CA SER A 46 -8.96 29.88 -21.40
C SER A 46 -7.85 29.55 -20.41
N LEU A 47 -7.80 28.30 -19.92
CA LEU A 47 -6.73 27.79 -19.06
C LEU A 47 -5.39 27.71 -19.82
N VAL A 48 -5.38 27.13 -21.02
CA VAL A 48 -4.19 27.10 -21.90
C VAL A 48 -3.73 28.51 -22.26
N ILE A 49 -4.64 29.40 -22.67
CA ILE A 49 -4.33 30.79 -23.05
C ILE A 49 -3.78 31.58 -21.87
N ALA A 50 -4.34 31.41 -20.66
CA ALA A 50 -3.81 32.06 -19.46
C ALA A 50 -2.40 31.52 -19.09
N THR A 51 -2.20 30.20 -19.14
CA THR A 51 -0.90 29.56 -18.86
C THR A 51 0.19 30.03 -19.84
N TRP A 52 -0.11 30.11 -21.14
CA TRP A 52 0.86 30.64 -22.11
C TRP A 52 1.00 32.17 -22.06
N GLY A 53 -0.03 32.90 -21.60
CA GLY A 53 0.06 34.34 -21.32
C GLY A 53 1.10 34.67 -20.25
N ILE A 54 1.14 33.87 -19.17
CA ILE A 54 2.19 33.96 -18.13
C ILE A 54 3.57 33.75 -18.75
N ALA A 55 3.73 32.76 -19.64
CA ALA A 55 4.99 32.47 -20.30
C ALA A 55 5.50 33.65 -21.16
N PHE A 56 4.64 34.21 -22.02
CA PHE A 56 4.99 35.36 -22.86
C PHE A 56 5.26 36.63 -22.04
N ASN A 57 4.46 36.89 -21.00
CA ASN A 57 4.63 38.06 -20.14
C ASN A 57 5.95 37.99 -19.35
N GLY A 58 6.23 36.84 -18.71
CA GLY A 58 7.49 36.58 -18.00
C GLY A 58 8.71 36.64 -18.92
N THR A 59 8.63 36.07 -20.13
CA THR A 59 9.72 36.14 -21.12
C THR A 59 9.99 37.58 -21.57
N GLY A 60 8.93 38.35 -21.83
CA GLY A 60 9.05 39.76 -22.19
C GLY A 60 9.70 40.62 -21.10
N TYR A 61 9.28 40.47 -19.84
CA TYR A 61 9.90 41.17 -18.72
C TYR A 61 11.33 40.70 -18.44
N LEU A 62 11.65 39.43 -18.64
CA LEU A 62 13.02 38.91 -18.50
C LEU A 62 13.97 39.51 -19.54
N ILE A 63 13.54 39.62 -20.81
CA ILE A 63 14.32 40.26 -21.88
C ILE A 63 14.54 41.75 -21.59
N LEU A 64 13.50 42.45 -21.11
CA LEU A 64 13.57 43.85 -20.72
C LEU A 64 14.54 44.06 -19.54
N HIS A 65 14.39 43.31 -18.45
CA HIS A 65 15.19 43.51 -17.23
C HIS A 65 16.66 43.11 -17.42
N LEU A 66 16.93 42.02 -18.16
CA LEU A 66 18.29 41.57 -18.47
C LEU A 66 18.90 42.30 -19.69
N SER A 67 18.20 43.28 -20.29
CA SER A 67 18.67 44.06 -21.44
C SER A 67 19.12 43.22 -22.65
N LEU A 68 18.52 42.04 -22.85
CA LEU A 68 18.96 41.02 -23.80
C LEU A 68 18.68 41.39 -25.28
N SER A 69 17.98 42.49 -25.55
CA SER A 69 17.71 42.96 -26.91
C SER A 69 17.54 44.48 -26.96
N ALA A 70 18.19 45.11 -27.93
CA ALA A 70 18.01 46.54 -28.24
C ALA A 70 16.68 46.84 -28.97
N GLN A 71 15.90 45.83 -29.34
CA GLN A 71 14.65 46.01 -30.09
C GLN A 71 13.45 46.22 -29.15
N THR A 72 13.20 47.47 -28.76
CA THR A 72 12.12 47.89 -27.84
C THR A 72 10.75 47.29 -28.15
N TYR A 73 10.40 47.19 -29.44
CA TYR A 73 9.13 46.63 -29.88
C TYR A 73 8.99 45.12 -29.61
N LEU A 74 10.09 44.36 -29.54
CA LEU A 74 10.05 42.90 -29.37
C LEU A 74 9.57 42.51 -27.97
N TYR A 75 10.23 42.99 -26.92
CA TYR A 75 9.80 42.69 -25.55
C TYR A 75 8.45 43.33 -25.22
N SER A 76 8.17 44.55 -25.73
CA SER A 76 6.87 45.20 -25.53
C SER A 76 5.72 44.38 -26.13
N THR A 77 5.94 43.77 -27.30
CA THR A 77 4.94 42.88 -27.93
C THR A 77 4.72 41.61 -27.10
N LEU A 78 5.79 40.99 -26.57
CA LEU A 78 5.67 39.80 -25.71
C LEU A 78 4.96 40.12 -24.37
N ILE A 79 5.30 41.24 -23.74
CA ILE A 79 4.64 41.73 -22.52
C ILE A 79 3.15 41.95 -22.77
N LEU A 80 2.78 42.66 -23.85
CA LEU A 80 1.38 42.96 -24.19
C LEU A 80 0.56 41.72 -24.54
N ILE A 81 1.06 40.84 -25.42
CA ILE A 81 0.39 39.58 -25.76
C ILE A 81 0.18 38.75 -24.49
N GLY A 82 1.23 38.61 -23.67
CA GLY A 82 1.17 37.89 -22.40
C GLY A 82 0.17 38.51 -21.41
N TRP A 83 0.16 39.84 -21.27
CA TRP A 83 -0.76 40.57 -20.39
C TRP A 83 -2.22 40.35 -20.79
N CYS A 84 -2.56 40.60 -22.05
CA CYS A 84 -3.93 40.45 -22.53
C CYS A 84 -4.44 39.01 -22.41
N THR A 85 -3.60 38.02 -22.69
CA THR A 85 -3.98 36.58 -22.61
C THR A 85 -4.03 36.06 -21.17
N MET A 86 -3.09 36.46 -20.30
CA MET A 86 -3.07 36.08 -18.88
C MET A 86 -4.31 36.59 -18.13
N ILE A 87 -4.55 37.90 -18.17
CA ILE A 87 -5.62 38.54 -17.38
C ILE A 87 -7.01 38.18 -17.89
N THR A 88 -7.23 38.25 -19.20
CA THR A 88 -8.53 37.92 -19.79
C THR A 88 -8.77 36.42 -19.79
N GLY A 89 -7.74 35.61 -20.04
CA GLY A 89 -7.81 34.15 -19.93
C GLY A 89 -8.25 33.71 -18.54
N GLN A 90 -7.59 34.18 -17.47
CA GLN A 90 -7.98 33.82 -16.11
C GLN A 90 -9.36 34.36 -15.71
N SER A 91 -9.73 35.57 -16.14
CA SER A 91 -11.10 36.08 -15.96
C SER A 91 -12.15 35.15 -16.61
N VAL A 92 -11.81 34.53 -17.76
CA VAL A 92 -12.66 33.55 -18.44
C VAL A 92 -12.63 32.16 -17.76
N VAL A 93 -11.51 31.73 -17.18
CA VAL A 93 -11.42 30.53 -16.30
C VAL A 93 -12.40 30.67 -15.12
N LEU A 94 -12.34 31.79 -14.40
CA LEU A 94 -13.22 32.09 -13.27
C LEU A 94 -14.70 32.20 -13.70
N TYR A 95 -14.97 32.89 -14.81
CA TYR A 95 -16.32 32.95 -15.41
C TYR A 95 -16.89 31.57 -15.76
N SER A 96 -16.06 30.71 -16.37
CA SER A 96 -16.45 29.37 -16.78
C SER A 96 -16.71 28.45 -15.58
N ARG A 97 -16.11 28.70 -14.40
CA ARG A 97 -16.50 28.06 -13.14
C ARG A 97 -17.78 28.65 -12.55
N LEU A 98 -17.95 29.98 -12.60
CA LEU A 98 -19.17 30.64 -12.13
C LEU A 98 -20.41 30.18 -12.93
N HIS A 99 -20.26 29.85 -14.22
CA HIS A 99 -21.31 29.23 -15.04
C HIS A 99 -21.86 27.92 -14.44
N ILE A 100 -21.01 27.11 -13.80
CA ILE A 100 -21.40 25.83 -13.19
C ILE A 100 -22.28 26.07 -11.95
N VAL A 101 -21.93 27.05 -11.11
CA VAL A 101 -22.59 27.28 -9.82
C VAL A 101 -23.79 28.24 -9.94
N MET A 102 -23.73 29.26 -10.81
CA MET A 102 -24.75 30.31 -10.91
C MET A 102 -25.68 30.10 -12.12
N HIS A 103 -26.81 29.42 -11.90
CA HIS A 103 -27.79 29.11 -12.97
C HIS A 103 -28.60 30.34 -13.48
N ASN A 104 -28.44 31.53 -12.88
CA ASN A 104 -29.13 32.74 -13.35
C ASN A 104 -28.46 33.32 -14.60
N GLN A 105 -28.93 32.87 -15.76
CA GLN A 105 -28.46 33.27 -17.09
C GLN A 105 -28.43 34.79 -17.33
N LYS A 106 -29.29 35.60 -16.68
CA LYS A 106 -29.22 37.07 -16.79
C LYS A 106 -27.97 37.63 -16.09
N ARG A 107 -27.73 37.22 -14.83
CA ARG A 107 -26.54 37.62 -14.06
C ARG A 107 -25.27 37.10 -14.71
N LEU A 108 -25.29 35.88 -15.22
CA LEU A 108 -24.13 35.27 -15.90
C LEU A 108 -23.76 36.03 -17.17
N ARG A 109 -24.75 36.45 -17.97
CA ARG A 109 -24.49 37.31 -19.14
C ARG A 109 -24.00 38.71 -18.74
N MET A 110 -24.47 39.29 -17.63
CA MET A 110 -23.91 40.55 -17.10
C MET A 110 -22.42 40.42 -16.75
N VAL A 111 -22.00 39.31 -16.11
CA VAL A 111 -20.58 39.05 -15.82
C VAL A 111 -19.78 38.88 -17.12
N LEU A 112 -20.30 38.17 -18.12
CA LEU A 112 -19.64 38.06 -19.42
C LEU A 112 -19.49 39.41 -20.13
N TYR A 113 -20.54 40.24 -20.12
CA TYR A 113 -20.49 41.59 -20.69
C TYR A 113 -19.48 42.49 -19.95
N MET A 114 -19.37 42.37 -18.62
CA MET A 114 -18.33 43.06 -17.84
C MET A 114 -16.92 42.64 -18.28
N ILE A 115 -16.66 41.35 -18.42
CA ILE A 115 -15.34 40.84 -18.84
C ILE A 115 -15.00 41.30 -20.26
N ILE A 116 -15.94 41.22 -21.21
CA ILE A 116 -15.74 41.67 -22.60
C ILE A 116 -15.54 43.19 -22.68
N PHE A 117 -16.34 43.96 -21.93
CA PHE A 117 -16.21 45.41 -21.87
C PHE A 117 -14.86 45.83 -21.29
N ASN A 118 -14.47 45.29 -20.13
CA ASN A 118 -13.19 45.59 -19.49
C ASN A 118 -12.00 45.16 -20.36
N ALA A 119 -12.04 43.96 -20.95
CA ALA A 119 -10.98 43.51 -21.87
C ALA A 119 -10.85 44.43 -23.10
N THR A 120 -11.94 44.95 -23.64
CA THR A 120 -11.91 45.85 -24.80
C THR A 120 -11.46 47.27 -24.41
N TRP A 121 -12.04 47.82 -23.34
CA TRP A 121 -11.82 49.21 -22.91
C TRP A 121 -10.48 49.44 -22.21
N LEU A 122 -9.93 48.43 -21.53
CA LEU A 122 -8.66 48.56 -20.80
C LEU A 122 -7.45 48.16 -21.64
N HIS A 123 -7.52 47.08 -22.44
CA HIS A 123 -6.35 46.64 -23.20
C HIS A 123 -6.03 47.57 -24.37
N LEU A 124 -7.04 48.15 -25.06
CA LEU A 124 -6.80 49.01 -26.22
C LEU A 124 -5.96 50.27 -25.88
N PRO A 125 -6.25 51.06 -24.82
CA PRO A 125 -5.39 52.15 -24.40
C PRO A 125 -4.01 51.68 -23.93
N VAL A 126 -3.92 50.56 -23.20
CA VAL A 126 -2.63 50.03 -22.71
C VAL A 126 -1.71 49.67 -23.86
N ILE A 127 -2.22 49.01 -24.90
CA ILE A 127 -1.45 48.68 -26.12
C ILE A 127 -0.88 49.95 -26.77
N ILE A 128 -1.71 50.99 -26.94
CA ILE A 128 -1.29 52.28 -27.52
C ILE A 128 -0.23 52.96 -26.64
N LEU A 129 -0.45 52.98 -25.32
CA LEU A 129 0.44 53.64 -24.36
C LEU A 129 1.80 52.94 -24.24
N VAL A 130 1.83 51.59 -24.18
CA VAL A 130 3.09 50.82 -24.14
C VAL A 130 3.91 50.99 -25.42
N TYR A 131 3.28 50.93 -26.60
CA TYR A 131 4.00 51.20 -27.85
C TYR A 131 4.40 52.67 -27.99
N GLY A 132 3.64 53.61 -27.41
CA GLY A 132 4.02 55.02 -27.33
C GLY A 132 5.25 55.26 -26.45
N VAL A 133 5.31 54.62 -25.27
CA VAL A 133 6.51 54.59 -24.40
C VAL A 133 7.69 53.88 -25.07
N GLY A 134 7.43 52.91 -25.94
CA GLY A 134 8.43 52.25 -26.77
C GLY A 134 8.86 53.03 -28.02
N SER A 135 8.32 54.22 -28.28
CA SER A 135 8.56 55.01 -29.49
C SER A 135 9.76 55.97 -29.38
N SER A 136 10.08 56.64 -30.49
CA SER A 136 11.10 57.71 -30.51
C SER A 136 10.69 58.99 -29.79
N ASN A 137 9.48 59.09 -29.23
CA ASN A 137 9.03 60.21 -28.40
C ASN A 137 8.16 59.69 -27.22
N PRO A 138 8.78 59.21 -26.12
CA PRO A 138 8.08 58.48 -25.07
C PRO A 138 7.41 59.38 -24.01
N GLU A 139 7.88 60.61 -23.83
CA GLU A 139 7.42 61.51 -22.74
C GLU A 139 5.89 61.77 -22.73
N PRO A 140 5.20 61.95 -23.88
CA PRO A 140 3.74 62.13 -23.89
C PRO A 140 2.95 60.90 -23.42
N PHE A 141 3.57 59.71 -23.42
CA PHE A 141 2.89 58.43 -23.17
C PHE A 141 3.19 57.83 -21.80
N GLN A 142 4.37 58.10 -21.23
CA GLN A 142 4.79 57.51 -19.95
C GLN A 142 3.87 57.89 -18.79
N LYS A 143 3.59 59.17 -18.58
CA LYS A 143 2.76 59.61 -17.44
C LYS A 143 1.29 59.17 -17.57
N PRO A 144 0.67 59.20 -18.77
CA PRO A 144 -0.61 58.53 -18.97
C PRO A 144 -0.57 57.01 -18.77
N TYR A 145 0.52 56.32 -19.15
CA TYR A 145 0.69 54.89 -18.91
C TYR A 145 0.68 54.55 -17.40
N GLU A 146 1.51 55.23 -16.60
CA GLU A 146 1.59 55.02 -15.14
C GLU A 146 0.25 55.24 -14.43
N VAL A 147 -0.55 56.20 -14.88
CA VAL A 147 -1.90 56.45 -14.35
C VAL A 147 -2.90 55.39 -14.85
N PHE A 148 -2.85 55.03 -16.13
CA PHE A 148 -3.77 54.05 -16.70
C PHE A 148 -3.50 52.63 -16.16
N GLU A 149 -2.25 52.27 -15.86
CA GLU A 149 -1.91 50.98 -15.26
C GLU A 149 -2.60 50.79 -13.90
N LYS A 150 -2.54 51.80 -13.02
CA LYS A 150 -3.26 51.80 -11.74
C LYS A 150 -4.77 51.69 -11.92
N ILE A 151 -5.33 52.31 -12.95
CA ILE A 151 -6.76 52.21 -13.29
C ILE A 151 -7.11 50.79 -13.77
N GLN A 152 -6.40 50.20 -14.75
CA GLN A 152 -6.71 48.85 -15.22
C GLN A 152 -6.57 47.80 -14.12
N LEU A 153 -5.51 47.88 -13.30
CA LEU A 153 -5.29 46.94 -12.19
C LEU A 153 -6.40 47.04 -11.13
N SER A 154 -6.84 48.26 -10.80
CA SER A 154 -7.96 48.46 -9.88
C SER A 154 -9.28 47.92 -10.44
N VAL A 155 -9.55 48.10 -11.75
CA VAL A 155 -10.78 47.60 -12.39
C VAL A 155 -10.75 46.07 -12.56
N PHE A 156 -9.61 45.47 -12.91
CA PHE A 156 -9.45 44.02 -12.96
C PHE A 156 -9.55 43.38 -11.56
N PHE A 157 -8.96 44.00 -10.53
CA PHE A 157 -9.15 43.60 -9.13
C PHE A 157 -10.63 43.62 -8.73
N VAL A 158 -11.36 44.69 -9.02
CA VAL A 158 -12.81 44.77 -8.74
C VAL A 158 -13.60 43.72 -9.54
N GLN A 159 -13.22 43.43 -10.79
CA GLN A 159 -13.81 42.36 -11.59
C GLN A 159 -13.59 40.97 -10.96
N GLU A 160 -12.36 40.60 -10.61
CA GLU A 160 -12.07 39.29 -10.00
C GLU A 160 -12.67 39.17 -8.59
N LEU A 161 -12.74 40.26 -7.82
CA LEU A 161 -13.44 40.32 -6.53
C LEU A 161 -14.96 40.14 -6.69
N ILE A 162 -15.59 40.73 -7.71
CA ILE A 162 -17.02 40.51 -8.03
C ILE A 162 -17.26 39.05 -8.42
N ILE A 163 -16.43 38.47 -9.29
CA ILE A 163 -16.59 37.09 -9.76
C ILE A 163 -16.40 36.10 -8.60
N SER A 164 -15.34 36.28 -7.80
CA SER A 164 -15.03 35.43 -6.64
C SER A 164 -16.06 35.60 -5.53
N GLY A 165 -16.53 36.82 -5.28
CA GLY A 165 -17.61 37.12 -4.32
C GLY A 165 -18.94 36.48 -4.72
N LEU A 166 -19.32 36.54 -6.01
CA LEU A 166 -20.50 35.83 -6.54
C LEU A 166 -20.36 34.31 -6.42
N TYR A 167 -19.16 33.77 -6.70
CA TYR A 167 -18.85 32.35 -6.58
C TYR A 167 -18.99 31.86 -5.13
N VAL A 168 -18.34 32.55 -4.18
CA VAL A 168 -18.42 32.24 -2.74
C VAL A 168 -19.85 32.40 -2.22
N TRP A 169 -20.59 33.41 -2.68
CA TRP A 169 -21.98 33.66 -2.29
C TRP A 169 -22.94 32.55 -2.75
N GLU A 170 -22.96 32.19 -4.05
CA GLU A 170 -23.84 31.11 -4.53
C GLU A 170 -23.44 29.73 -3.95
N THR A 171 -22.14 29.48 -3.77
CA THR A 171 -21.64 28.25 -3.11
C THR A 171 -22.14 28.16 -1.66
N SER A 172 -21.92 29.22 -0.87
CA SER A 172 -22.35 29.28 0.53
C SER A 172 -23.87 29.23 0.69
N LYS A 173 -24.61 29.82 -0.26
CA LYS A 173 -26.07 29.83 -0.29
C LYS A 173 -26.67 28.45 -0.54
N ARG A 174 -26.10 27.65 -1.44
CA ARG A 174 -26.48 26.23 -1.64
C ARG A 174 -26.27 25.42 -0.36
N LEU A 175 -25.11 25.58 0.30
CA LEU A 175 -24.76 24.82 1.51
C LEU A 175 -25.51 25.27 2.77
N ARG A 176 -26.10 26.47 2.80
CA ARG A 176 -27.04 26.88 3.86
C ARG A 176 -28.40 26.17 3.78
N LEU A 177 -28.79 25.64 2.61
CA LEU A 177 -30.00 24.82 2.46
C LEU A 177 -29.78 23.36 2.91
N GLU A 178 -28.57 22.83 2.75
CA GLU A 178 -28.19 21.47 3.21
C GLU A 178 -27.87 21.39 4.72
N LYS A 179 -27.86 22.54 5.42
CA LYS A 179 -27.40 22.63 6.81
C LYS A 179 -28.29 21.90 7.84
N SER A 180 -29.39 21.29 7.39
CA SER A 180 -30.27 20.41 8.17
C SER A 180 -29.77 18.96 8.29
N VAL A 181 -28.74 18.55 7.53
CA VAL A 181 -28.20 17.18 7.51
C VAL A 181 -26.74 17.18 7.98
N GLY A 182 -26.43 16.35 8.97
CA GLY A 182 -25.20 16.43 9.77
C GLY A 182 -23.96 15.74 9.20
N ASN A 183 -23.47 16.11 8.00
CA ASN A 183 -22.27 15.49 7.43
C ASN A 183 -20.97 16.30 7.65
N THR A 184 -19.98 15.70 8.33
CA THR A 184 -18.68 16.33 8.65
C THR A 184 -17.73 16.42 7.45
N LYS A 185 -17.76 15.47 6.50
CA LYS A 185 -16.90 15.51 5.29
C LYS A 185 -17.19 16.78 4.47
N THR A 186 -18.48 17.09 4.26
CA THR A 186 -18.93 18.28 3.53
C THR A 186 -18.45 19.59 4.18
N ARG A 187 -18.37 19.64 5.52
CA ARG A 187 -17.84 20.81 6.25
C ARG A 187 -16.33 20.99 6.03
N MET A 188 -15.55 19.90 6.04
CA MET A 188 -14.11 19.95 5.79
C MET A 188 -13.80 20.47 4.36
N VAL A 189 -14.48 19.95 3.34
CA VAL A 189 -14.25 20.40 1.95
C VAL A 189 -14.77 21.83 1.73
N LEU A 190 -15.87 22.24 2.38
CA LEU A 190 -16.34 23.64 2.36
C LEU A 190 -15.29 24.58 2.97
N ASN A 191 -14.72 24.26 4.12
CA ASN A 191 -13.68 25.08 4.73
C ASN A 191 -12.46 25.22 3.80
N HIS A 192 -12.03 24.13 3.16
CA HIS A 192 -10.97 24.16 2.15
C HIS A 192 -11.32 25.09 0.97
N LEU A 193 -12.52 24.96 0.39
CA LEU A 193 -12.97 25.84 -0.71
C LEU A 193 -13.00 27.32 -0.31
N LEU A 194 -13.44 27.65 0.91
CA LEU A 194 -13.43 29.01 1.43
C LEU A 194 -12.00 29.55 1.60
N ILE A 195 -11.11 28.76 2.20
CA ILE A 195 -9.69 29.11 2.40
C ILE A 195 -9.02 29.42 1.06
N VAL A 196 -9.21 28.58 0.03
CA VAL A 196 -8.56 28.83 -1.27
C VAL A 196 -9.11 30.09 -1.96
N ASN A 197 -10.42 30.37 -1.86
CA ASN A 197 -10.96 31.64 -2.40
C ASN A 197 -10.46 32.87 -1.64
N VAL A 198 -10.21 32.77 -0.32
CA VAL A 198 -9.56 33.84 0.46
C VAL A 198 -8.10 34.03 0.04
N LEU A 199 -7.35 32.95 -0.19
CA LEU A 199 -5.96 33.02 -0.69
C LEU A 199 -5.88 33.70 -2.07
N VAL A 200 -6.81 33.39 -2.98
CA VAL A 200 -6.94 34.07 -4.29
C VAL A 200 -7.13 35.58 -4.11
N ILE A 201 -8.03 36.02 -3.23
CA ILE A 201 -8.26 37.46 -2.95
C ILE A 201 -7.03 38.12 -2.32
N LEU A 202 -6.33 37.46 -1.39
CA LEU A 202 -5.11 37.98 -0.76
C LEU A 202 -3.96 38.15 -1.77
N LEU A 203 -3.83 37.22 -2.71
CA LEU A 203 -2.89 37.31 -3.83
C LEU A 203 -3.19 38.54 -4.71
N ASP A 204 -4.46 38.84 -4.97
CA ASP A 204 -4.85 40.01 -5.78
C ASP A 204 -4.66 41.34 -5.05
N VAL A 205 -4.91 41.37 -3.74
CA VAL A 205 -4.54 42.49 -2.87
C VAL A 205 -3.02 42.73 -2.92
N SER A 206 -2.19 41.68 -3.00
CA SER A 206 -0.73 41.82 -3.05
C SER A 206 -0.22 42.48 -4.36
N ILE A 207 -0.83 42.17 -5.51
CA ILE A 207 -0.51 42.83 -6.79
C ILE A 207 -0.86 44.33 -6.70
N LEU A 208 -2.04 44.64 -6.16
CA LEU A 208 -2.53 46.01 -6.02
C LEU A 208 -1.67 46.81 -5.01
N ALA A 209 -1.26 46.18 -3.90
CA ALA A 209 -0.40 46.81 -2.90
C ALA A 209 0.98 47.19 -3.47
N LEU A 210 1.63 46.29 -4.23
CA LEU A 210 2.92 46.59 -4.86
C LEU A 210 2.82 47.68 -5.94
N GLU A 211 1.70 47.76 -6.65
CA GLU A 211 1.41 48.81 -7.64
C GLU A 211 1.28 50.20 -6.97
N PHE A 212 0.44 50.31 -5.94
CA PHE A 212 0.25 51.57 -5.22
C PHE A 212 1.47 51.96 -4.35
N ALA A 213 2.32 50.99 -3.97
CA ALA A 213 3.65 51.24 -3.41
C ALA A 213 4.69 51.73 -4.45
N ASN A 214 4.35 51.73 -5.75
CA ASN A 214 5.23 52.09 -6.87
C ASN A 214 6.47 51.17 -7.04
N LEU A 215 6.39 49.93 -6.56
CA LEU A 215 7.49 48.94 -6.61
C LEU A 215 7.54 48.22 -7.98
N PHE A 216 7.57 48.99 -9.06
CA PHE A 216 7.32 48.53 -10.44
C PHE A 216 8.14 47.30 -10.87
N ASP A 217 9.45 47.28 -10.61
CA ASP A 217 10.32 46.15 -11.00
C ASP A 217 9.95 44.83 -10.31
N ILE A 218 9.61 44.88 -9.01
CA ILE A 218 9.19 43.71 -8.24
C ILE A 218 7.78 43.31 -8.63
N GLN A 219 6.88 44.29 -8.81
CA GLN A 219 5.48 44.08 -9.15
C GLN A 219 5.30 43.42 -10.52
N THR A 220 6.11 43.80 -11.51
CA THR A 220 6.09 43.24 -12.86
C THR A 220 6.57 41.78 -12.93
N ALA A 221 7.49 41.37 -12.04
CA ALA A 221 7.88 39.97 -11.87
C ALA A 221 6.91 39.17 -10.98
N TRP A 222 6.32 39.82 -9.98
CA TRP A 222 5.33 39.22 -9.07
C TRP A 222 4.02 38.86 -9.78
N LYS A 223 3.58 39.68 -10.77
CA LYS A 223 2.42 39.40 -11.63
C LYS A 223 2.46 37.97 -12.22
N PRO A 224 3.41 37.56 -13.10
CA PRO A 224 3.50 36.18 -13.61
C PRO A 224 3.45 35.09 -12.53
N LEU A 225 4.14 35.29 -11.41
CA LEU A 225 4.15 34.34 -10.30
C LEU A 225 2.75 34.18 -9.70
N VAL A 226 2.09 35.27 -9.32
CA VAL A 226 0.74 35.23 -8.75
C VAL A 226 -0.26 34.59 -9.69
N TYR A 227 -0.31 34.99 -10.97
CA TYR A 227 -1.23 34.39 -11.93
C TYR A 227 -0.96 32.89 -12.11
N SER A 228 0.30 32.45 -12.10
CA SER A 228 0.63 31.01 -12.14
C SER A 228 0.15 30.23 -10.90
N VAL A 229 0.23 30.84 -9.70
CA VAL A 229 -0.28 30.24 -8.45
C VAL A 229 -1.81 30.22 -8.44
N LYS A 230 -2.47 31.31 -8.87
CA LYS A 230 -3.94 31.36 -9.02
C LYS A 230 -4.42 30.23 -9.94
N LEU A 231 -3.82 30.01 -11.11
CA LEU A 231 -4.19 28.90 -12.00
C LEU A 231 -3.99 27.50 -11.38
N LYS A 232 -2.95 27.28 -10.55
CA LYS A 232 -2.78 26.03 -9.79
C LYS A 232 -3.88 25.84 -8.73
N LEU A 233 -4.24 26.90 -7.99
CA LEU A 233 -5.33 26.87 -7.02
C LEU A 233 -6.69 26.60 -7.70
N GLU A 234 -6.93 27.22 -8.86
CA GLU A 234 -8.12 26.98 -9.69
C GLU A 234 -8.25 25.52 -10.14
N PHE A 235 -7.13 24.88 -10.53
CA PHE A 235 -7.08 23.47 -10.92
C PHE A 235 -7.35 22.54 -9.72
N SER A 236 -6.78 22.86 -8.55
CA SER A 236 -7.05 22.13 -7.29
C SER A 236 -8.53 22.23 -6.89
N ILE A 237 -9.12 23.43 -6.95
CA ILE A 237 -10.55 23.64 -6.70
C ILE A 237 -11.40 22.84 -7.70
N LEU A 238 -11.03 22.79 -8.99
CA LEU A 238 -11.76 21.99 -9.99
C LEU A 238 -11.78 20.50 -9.61
N ASN A 239 -10.63 19.91 -9.25
CA ASN A 239 -10.56 18.51 -8.83
C ASN A 239 -11.43 18.27 -7.59
N ARG A 240 -11.38 19.16 -6.58
CA ARG A 240 -12.21 19.07 -5.37
C ARG A 240 -13.70 19.27 -5.62
N LEU A 241 -14.08 20.03 -6.66
CA LEU A 241 -15.46 20.16 -7.13
C LEU A 241 -15.94 18.95 -7.94
N VAL A 242 -15.04 18.31 -8.70
CA VAL A 242 -15.32 17.03 -9.37
C VAL A 242 -15.51 15.92 -8.34
N GLU A 243 -14.69 15.88 -7.29
CA GLU A 243 -14.92 15.01 -6.12
C GLU A 243 -16.25 15.33 -5.43
N LEU A 244 -16.59 16.60 -5.18
CA LEU A 244 -17.86 16.98 -4.56
C LEU A 244 -19.10 16.80 -5.46
N THR A 245 -18.96 16.67 -6.77
CA THR A 245 -20.08 16.39 -7.68
C THR A 245 -20.23 14.89 -7.96
N ARG A 246 -19.14 14.12 -7.91
CA ARG A 246 -19.19 12.67 -7.73
C ARG A 246 -19.87 12.34 -6.38
N GLY A 247 -19.36 12.90 -5.29
CA GLY A 247 -19.92 12.87 -3.93
C GLY A 247 -21.25 13.60 -3.69
N ARG A 248 -21.97 13.98 -4.76
CA ARG A 248 -23.38 14.42 -4.72
C ARG A 248 -24.27 13.60 -5.66
N ASN A 249 -23.70 13.02 -6.71
CA ASN A 249 -24.38 11.97 -7.47
C ASN A 249 -24.41 10.65 -6.67
N GLU A 250 -23.56 10.50 -5.65
CA GLU A 250 -23.63 9.48 -4.59
C GLU A 250 -24.88 9.60 -3.67
N SER A 251 -25.79 10.58 -3.86
CA SER A 251 -26.98 10.75 -3.00
C SER A 251 -28.32 10.97 -3.71
N SER A 252 -28.44 10.67 -5.01
CA SER A 252 -29.75 10.63 -5.70
C SER A 252 -29.72 9.84 -7.02
N TYR A 253 -30.27 8.61 -6.97
CA TYR A 253 -30.73 7.73 -8.05
C TYR A 253 -29.87 7.57 -9.33
N GLY A 254 -29.43 6.35 -9.59
CA GLY A 254 -28.51 6.05 -10.69
C GLY A 254 -29.11 6.25 -12.10
N ARG A 255 -28.22 6.55 -13.05
CA ARG A 255 -28.37 6.05 -14.43
C ARG A 255 -27.06 6.02 -15.20
N SER A 256 -26.77 4.85 -15.73
CA SER A 256 -26.03 4.68 -16.98
C SER A 256 -26.95 5.07 -18.19
N HIS A 257 -26.56 5.00 -19.47
CA HIS A 257 -25.46 4.26 -20.10
C HIS A 257 -24.75 5.01 -21.22
N ASN A 258 -23.63 4.42 -21.62
CA ASN A 258 -22.97 4.56 -22.91
C ASN A 258 -23.88 5.07 -24.03
N ALA A 259 -23.53 6.25 -24.54
CA ALA A 259 -23.21 6.31 -25.96
C ALA A 259 -21.70 6.07 -26.13
N THR A 260 -21.31 5.23 -27.08
CA THR A 260 -19.93 5.17 -27.56
C THR A 260 -19.65 6.41 -28.42
N HIS A 261 -19.36 7.56 -27.79
CA HIS A 261 -18.97 8.77 -28.52
C HIS A 261 -17.87 9.58 -27.83
N HIS A 262 -16.94 10.01 -28.68
CA HIS A 262 -15.90 11.02 -28.56
C HIS A 262 -15.77 11.78 -27.24
N ASP A 263 -14.52 11.81 -26.76
CA ASP A 263 -14.13 12.57 -25.58
C ASP A 263 -13.92 14.06 -25.94
N ASP A 264 -15.01 14.85 -25.99
CA ASP A 264 -15.07 16.30 -26.30
C ASP A 264 -15.63 17.19 -25.17
N VAL A 265 -14.86 18.16 -24.64
CA VAL A 265 -15.30 19.09 -23.57
C VAL A 265 -15.90 20.28 -24.31
N GLY A 266 -17.06 20.06 -24.92
CA GLY A 266 -17.83 21.11 -25.55
C GLY A 266 -18.38 22.05 -24.49
N LEU A 267 -17.63 23.10 -24.16
CA LEU A 267 -18.17 24.24 -23.40
C LEU A 267 -18.86 25.18 -24.40
N GLU A 268 -19.98 24.70 -24.95
CA GLU A 268 -20.71 25.36 -26.02
C GLU A 268 -21.55 26.54 -25.53
N THR A 269 -21.43 27.66 -26.23
CA THR A 269 -22.16 28.90 -25.97
C THR A 269 -23.60 28.79 -26.50
N LEU A 270 -24.54 28.29 -25.67
CA LEU A 270 -25.92 28.01 -26.08
C LEU A 270 -26.64 29.20 -26.74
N ASN A 271 -26.97 29.02 -28.02
CA ASN A 271 -27.77 29.94 -28.83
C ASN A 271 -29.28 29.60 -28.76
N ARG A 272 -30.15 30.44 -29.34
CA ARG A 272 -31.63 30.24 -29.39
C ARG A 272 -32.02 28.95 -30.14
N ASP A 273 -33.10 28.22 -29.81
CA ASP A 273 -34.49 28.70 -29.99
C ASP A 273 -35.61 27.96 -29.18
N ARG A 274 -36.90 28.14 -29.55
CA ARG A 274 -38.11 27.78 -28.75
C ARG A 274 -39.06 26.70 -29.34
N ARG A 275 -39.64 25.84 -28.47
CA ARG A 275 -41.09 25.45 -28.29
C ARG A 275 -41.17 24.21 -27.35
N LYS A 276 -41.97 24.16 -26.26
CA LYS A 276 -43.43 23.82 -26.10
C LYS A 276 -43.78 22.43 -26.68
N HIS A 277 -44.50 21.49 -26.02
CA HIS A 277 -45.42 21.41 -24.84
C HIS A 277 -45.68 19.89 -24.49
N THR A 278 -46.31 19.34 -23.43
CA THR A 278 -46.57 19.56 -21.96
C THR A 278 -47.39 18.38 -21.37
N GLY A 279 -47.10 17.81 -20.17
CA GLY A 279 -48.01 16.86 -19.44
C GLY A 279 -47.38 16.11 -18.21
N PRO A 280 -48.13 15.64 -17.17
CA PRO A 280 -47.55 15.24 -15.85
C PRO A 280 -48.08 13.94 -15.12
N GLN A 281 -47.33 13.40 -14.12
CA GLN A 281 -47.74 12.96 -12.74
C GLN A 281 -46.79 11.93 -12.04
N GLY A 282 -46.60 12.00 -10.70
CA GLY A 282 -45.91 11.02 -9.79
C GLY A 282 -44.56 11.48 -9.15
N THR A 283 -44.05 11.21 -7.91
CA THR A 283 -44.39 10.48 -6.63
C THR A 283 -43.85 9.02 -6.45
N ILE A 284 -43.20 8.56 -5.34
CA ILE A 284 -42.64 9.19 -4.09
C ILE A 284 -41.69 8.23 -3.26
N THR A 285 -40.73 8.77 -2.47
CA THR A 285 -39.88 8.14 -1.37
C THR A 285 -39.00 6.89 -1.66
N GLY A 286 -37.94 6.50 -0.91
CA GLY A 286 -37.28 6.99 0.33
C GLY A 286 -35.93 6.26 0.63
N ASP A 287 -35.25 6.56 1.77
CA ASP A 287 -33.77 6.40 1.97
C ASP A 287 -33.22 5.20 2.80
N TYR A 288 -31.86 5.09 2.87
CA TYR A 288 -30.94 4.57 3.94
C TYR A 288 -29.91 3.43 3.62
N GLU A 289 -28.95 3.19 4.55
CA GLU A 289 -27.50 2.88 4.31
C GLU A 289 -26.89 1.81 5.30
N VAL A 290 -25.68 1.24 5.02
CA VAL A 290 -24.55 0.85 5.97
C VAL A 290 -23.92 -0.60 5.90
N ARG A 291 -22.66 -0.67 5.37
CA ARG A 291 -21.36 -1.40 5.73
C ARG A 291 -21.14 -2.93 6.02
N VAL A 292 -20.27 -3.56 5.18
CA VAL A 292 -18.90 -4.21 5.36
C VAL A 292 -18.52 -5.22 6.50
N GLY A 293 -17.75 -6.31 6.18
CA GLY A 293 -16.94 -7.18 7.11
C GLY A 293 -15.93 -8.23 6.49
N LYS A 294 -14.85 -8.66 7.20
CA LYS A 294 -13.59 -9.39 6.74
C LYS A 294 -13.36 -10.86 7.28
N GLY A 295 -12.36 -11.66 6.80
CA GLY A 295 -11.85 -12.97 7.35
C GLY A 295 -11.54 -14.22 6.43
N GLU A 296 -10.41 -14.28 5.69
CA GLU A 296 -9.26 -15.29 5.67
C GLU A 296 -9.14 -16.70 4.93
N GLU A 297 -8.00 -16.86 4.19
CA GLU A 297 -6.98 -17.93 3.81
C GLU A 297 -7.17 -19.49 3.59
N SER A 298 -6.43 -20.16 2.64
CA SER A 298 -5.05 -20.76 2.82
C SER A 298 -4.50 -21.89 1.84
N HIS A 299 -3.28 -21.67 1.26
CA HIS A 299 -2.06 -22.56 1.07
C HIS A 299 -1.83 -23.74 0.04
N ARG A 300 -0.73 -23.60 -0.77
CA ARG A 300 0.50 -24.47 -0.98
C ARG A 300 0.71 -25.58 -2.11
N VAL A 301 1.75 -25.33 -2.96
CA VAL A 301 2.97 -26.16 -3.32
C VAL A 301 3.14 -26.97 -4.66
N PHE A 302 3.90 -26.35 -5.60
CA PHE A 302 5.06 -26.76 -6.48
C PHE A 302 5.39 -28.19 -7.03
N GLY A 303 5.76 -28.22 -8.35
CA GLY A 303 6.96 -28.89 -8.96
C GLY A 303 6.92 -30.37 -9.44
N ASN A 304 7.75 -30.86 -10.40
CA ASN A 304 8.59 -30.23 -11.46
C ASN A 304 9.16 -31.28 -12.50
N GLU A 305 9.88 -30.83 -13.55
CA GLU A 305 10.91 -31.53 -14.40
C GLU A 305 10.54 -32.59 -15.49
N SER A 306 11.38 -32.92 -16.50
CA SER A 306 12.43 -32.18 -17.27
C SER A 306 12.94 -32.97 -18.53
N SER A 307 13.56 -32.30 -19.52
CA SER A 307 14.63 -32.85 -20.40
C SER A 307 15.29 -31.73 -21.26
N LEU A 308 16.45 -31.15 -20.92
CA LEU A 308 17.85 -31.62 -21.01
C LEU A 308 18.47 -31.74 -22.41
N VAL A 309 19.35 -30.77 -22.72
CA VAL A 309 20.54 -30.93 -23.58
C VAL A 309 21.75 -31.07 -22.66
N LYS A 310 22.65 -32.03 -22.92
CA LYS A 310 23.89 -32.27 -22.16
C LYS A 310 25.00 -31.30 -22.64
N THR A 311 26.08 -31.01 -21.90
CA THR A 311 26.72 -31.68 -20.74
C THR A 311 27.45 -30.60 -19.93
N THR A 312 27.46 -30.62 -18.59
CA THR A 312 28.46 -31.38 -17.81
C THR A 312 27.87 -32.56 -17.02
N GLU A 313 28.76 -33.40 -16.47
CA GLU A 313 28.45 -34.74 -15.97
C GLU A 313 28.91 -34.90 -14.51
N ILE A 314 28.01 -35.39 -13.65
CA ILE A 314 28.34 -35.94 -12.33
C ILE A 314 27.63 -37.29 -12.21
N THR A 315 28.35 -38.32 -11.78
CA THR A 315 27.87 -39.71 -11.75
C THR A 315 27.80 -40.23 -10.31
N VAL A 316 26.63 -40.70 -9.89
CA VAL A 316 26.46 -41.60 -8.73
C VAL A 316 25.44 -42.69 -9.11
N HIS A 317 25.66 -43.91 -8.63
CA HIS A 317 24.82 -45.07 -8.94
C HIS A 317 23.50 -45.09 -8.17
N SER A 318 22.48 -45.75 -8.74
CA SER A 318 21.31 -46.25 -8.03
C SER A 318 21.03 -47.69 -8.46
N GLU A 319 20.59 -48.53 -7.54
CA GLU A 319 20.31 -49.95 -7.78
C GLU A 319 18.84 -50.18 -8.18
N ARG A 320 18.61 -51.04 -9.20
CA ARG A 320 17.40 -51.87 -9.43
C ARG A 320 16.03 -51.12 -9.40
N GLY A 321 15.29 -50.86 -10.49
CA GLY A 321 15.47 -51.14 -11.92
C GLY A 321 14.26 -51.84 -12.55
N LEU A 322 13.53 -51.16 -13.45
CA LEU A 322 12.67 -51.65 -14.58
C LEU A 322 11.95 -50.43 -15.24
N PRO A 323 11.53 -50.45 -16.53
CA PRO A 323 11.24 -49.20 -17.28
C PRO A 323 9.82 -49.03 -17.88
N ILE A 324 9.36 -47.78 -18.02
CA ILE A 324 8.23 -47.35 -18.88
C ILE A 324 8.66 -46.08 -19.67
N LYS A 325 8.08 -45.84 -20.86
CA LYS A 325 8.48 -44.77 -21.81
C LYS A 325 7.66 -43.48 -21.65
N HIS A 326 8.30 -42.33 -21.83
CA HIS A 326 7.65 -41.01 -21.94
C HIS A 326 7.69 -40.44 -23.37
N HIS A 327 6.76 -39.53 -23.68
CA HIS A 327 6.75 -38.67 -24.87
C HIS A 327 6.73 -37.19 -24.45
N ASN A 328 7.55 -36.34 -25.07
CA ASN A 328 7.55 -34.89 -24.85
C ASN A 328 6.48 -34.18 -25.71
N VAL A 329 5.78 -33.20 -25.12
CA VAL A 329 4.91 -32.25 -25.84
C VAL A 329 5.07 -30.85 -25.25
N SER A 330 5.21 -29.83 -26.10
CA SER A 330 5.23 -28.41 -25.71
C SER A 330 3.83 -27.81 -25.77
N PHE A 331 3.43 -27.05 -24.74
CA PHE A 331 2.12 -26.39 -24.65
C PHE A 331 2.19 -24.91 -25.06
N MET A 332 2.29 -24.66 -26.37
CA MET A 332 1.72 -23.43 -26.95
C MET A 332 0.29 -23.74 -27.42
N SER A 333 -0.66 -22.86 -27.14
CA SER A 333 -2.03 -23.01 -27.67
C SER A 333 -2.00 -22.99 -29.21
N ARG A 334 -2.74 -23.91 -29.84
CA ARG A 334 -2.92 -24.06 -31.29
C ARG A 334 -3.24 -22.74 -32.00
N TYR A 335 -3.88 -21.80 -31.31
CA TYR A 335 -4.31 -20.50 -31.84
C TYR A 335 -3.56 -19.29 -31.25
N ALA A 336 -2.56 -19.49 -30.38
CA ALA A 336 -1.87 -18.40 -29.67
C ALA A 336 -1.38 -17.30 -30.63
N GLN A 337 -0.83 -17.69 -31.77
CA GLN A 337 -0.22 -16.79 -32.75
C GLN A 337 -1.25 -15.89 -33.47
N VAL A 338 -2.49 -16.36 -33.70
CA VAL A 338 -3.56 -15.53 -34.29
C VAL A 338 -4.23 -14.59 -33.29
N HIS A 339 -3.93 -14.71 -31.99
CA HIS A 339 -4.36 -13.75 -30.97
C HIS A 339 -3.40 -12.56 -30.78
N ILE A 340 -2.21 -12.58 -31.38
CA ILE A 340 -1.19 -11.52 -31.21
C ILE A 340 -1.56 -10.23 -31.96
N ASN A 341 -2.07 -10.34 -33.20
CA ASN A 341 -2.45 -9.18 -34.03
C ASN A 341 -3.79 -9.45 -34.74
N PRO A 342 -4.94 -9.03 -34.18
CA PRO A 342 -6.24 -9.19 -34.82
C PRO A 342 -6.36 -8.24 -36.03
N GLN A 343 -6.40 -8.82 -37.23
CA GLN A 343 -6.68 -8.11 -38.48
C GLN A 343 -8.15 -7.66 -38.56
N GLY A 344 -8.48 -6.89 -39.60
CA GLY A 344 -9.84 -6.41 -39.89
C GLY A 344 -10.79 -7.50 -40.40
N PRO A 345 -11.75 -7.18 -41.28
CA PRO A 345 -12.55 -8.19 -41.98
C PRO A 345 -11.63 -9.23 -42.66
N GLY A 346 -11.77 -10.50 -42.29
CA GLY A 346 -10.77 -11.55 -42.56
C GLY A 346 -9.96 -12.02 -41.34
N ASP A 347 -10.36 -11.61 -40.13
CA ASP A 347 -9.78 -12.02 -38.84
C ASP A 347 -9.61 -13.54 -38.69
N ALA A 348 -8.36 -14.00 -38.55
CA ALA A 348 -7.96 -15.41 -38.59
C ALA A 348 -8.14 -16.20 -37.28
N ARG A 349 -8.81 -15.63 -36.26
CA ARG A 349 -9.11 -16.34 -35.00
C ARG A 349 -10.18 -17.42 -35.22
N PRO A 350 -10.10 -18.59 -34.56
CA PRO A 350 -10.98 -19.72 -34.82
C PRO A 350 -12.45 -19.42 -34.50
N THR A 351 -13.36 -20.13 -35.17
CA THR A 351 -14.77 -20.22 -34.79
C THR A 351 -15.00 -21.41 -33.86
N ALA A 352 -16.13 -21.42 -33.16
CA ALA A 352 -16.58 -22.56 -32.37
C ALA A 352 -16.63 -23.88 -33.19
N LEU A 353 -17.07 -23.81 -34.45
CA LEU A 353 -17.08 -24.98 -35.34
C LEU A 353 -15.66 -25.42 -35.75
N GLN A 354 -14.76 -24.48 -36.03
CA GLN A 354 -13.36 -24.80 -36.37
C GLN A 354 -12.69 -25.56 -35.23
N ILE A 355 -12.97 -25.21 -33.97
CA ILE A 355 -12.46 -25.94 -32.80
C ILE A 355 -13.02 -27.37 -32.74
N VAL A 356 -14.32 -27.56 -32.93
CA VAL A 356 -14.92 -28.91 -32.99
C VAL A 356 -14.34 -29.76 -34.12
N GLN A 357 -13.96 -29.14 -35.24
CA GLN A 357 -13.28 -29.80 -36.37
C GLN A 357 -11.80 -30.11 -36.04
N ASP A 358 -11.05 -29.16 -35.48
CA ASP A 358 -9.62 -29.29 -35.18
C ASP A 358 -9.33 -30.24 -34.00
N GLU A 359 -10.27 -30.39 -33.06
CA GLU A 359 -10.26 -31.45 -32.03
C GLU A 359 -10.87 -32.78 -32.52
N GLY A 360 -11.43 -32.84 -33.75
CA GLY A 360 -11.93 -34.07 -34.37
C GLY A 360 -13.27 -34.60 -33.83
N LEU A 361 -14.06 -33.75 -33.15
CA LEU A 361 -15.19 -34.16 -32.31
C LEU A 361 -16.56 -34.17 -33.02
N LEU A 362 -16.62 -33.94 -34.34
CA LEU A 362 -17.84 -34.04 -35.13
C LEU A 362 -18.50 -35.43 -34.97
N ASN A 363 -19.74 -35.45 -34.48
CA ASN A 363 -20.50 -36.66 -34.16
C ASN A 363 -19.71 -37.70 -33.31
N LYS A 364 -19.03 -37.24 -32.25
CA LYS A 364 -18.27 -38.06 -31.27
C LYS A 364 -18.83 -38.05 -29.85
N LEU A 365 -19.58 -37.03 -29.44
CA LEU A 365 -20.09 -36.84 -28.08
C LEU A 365 -21.54 -37.31 -27.92
N THR A 366 -21.91 -38.39 -28.62
CA THR A 366 -23.31 -38.87 -28.73
C THR A 366 -23.91 -39.42 -27.43
N ASP A 367 -23.11 -39.65 -26.39
CA ASP A 367 -23.56 -40.02 -25.04
C ASP A 367 -23.57 -38.84 -24.05
N LYS A 368 -23.23 -37.63 -24.52
CA LYS A 368 -23.12 -36.42 -23.69
C LYS A 368 -24.37 -35.57 -23.81
N LEU A 369 -24.74 -34.96 -22.69
CA LEU A 369 -25.88 -34.06 -22.57
C LEU A 369 -25.41 -32.67 -22.13
N VAL A 370 -25.83 -31.65 -22.87
CA VAL A 370 -25.46 -30.24 -22.66
C VAL A 370 -26.72 -29.45 -22.32
N LEU A 371 -26.67 -28.60 -21.29
CA LEU A 371 -27.71 -27.60 -21.01
C LEU A 371 -27.12 -26.19 -21.15
N ILE A 372 -27.69 -25.38 -22.03
CA ILE A 372 -27.19 -24.04 -22.37
C ILE A 372 -28.28 -23.00 -22.13
N THR A 373 -27.99 -21.96 -21.35
CA THR A 373 -28.97 -20.89 -21.10
C THR A 373 -28.99 -19.84 -22.21
N GLY A 374 -30.20 -19.46 -22.63
CA GLY A 374 -30.46 -18.34 -23.55
C GLY A 374 -30.12 -18.57 -25.02
N SER A 375 -30.09 -19.82 -25.48
CA SER A 375 -29.57 -20.21 -26.81
C SER A 375 -30.45 -19.88 -28.00
N ASN A 376 -31.55 -19.15 -27.82
CA ASN A 376 -32.37 -18.70 -28.95
C ASN A 376 -31.71 -17.58 -29.79
N GLN A 377 -30.53 -17.07 -29.39
CA GLN A 377 -29.80 -16.01 -30.08
C GLN A 377 -28.34 -15.87 -29.62
N GLY A 378 -27.62 -14.95 -30.25
CA GLY A 378 -26.34 -14.44 -29.75
C GLY A 378 -25.21 -15.48 -29.75
N ILE A 379 -24.37 -15.43 -28.70
CA ILE A 379 -23.26 -16.38 -28.51
C ILE A 379 -23.78 -17.76 -28.08
N SER A 380 -24.80 -17.84 -27.22
CA SER A 380 -25.38 -19.12 -26.78
C SER A 380 -25.91 -19.96 -27.95
N LEU A 381 -26.49 -19.35 -28.99
CA LEU A 381 -26.93 -20.07 -30.20
C LEU A 381 -25.76 -20.69 -30.97
N GLU A 382 -24.66 -19.96 -31.14
CA GLU A 382 -23.48 -20.46 -31.86
C GLU A 382 -22.74 -21.55 -31.05
N THR A 383 -22.71 -21.42 -29.72
CA THR A 383 -22.26 -22.48 -28.81
C THR A 383 -23.14 -23.73 -28.93
N ALA A 384 -24.47 -23.56 -28.98
CA ALA A 384 -25.41 -24.66 -29.14
C ALA A 384 -25.28 -25.36 -30.49
N ARG A 385 -25.14 -24.61 -31.59
CA ARG A 385 -24.85 -25.10 -32.95
C ARG A 385 -23.56 -25.94 -32.98
N ALA A 386 -22.46 -25.40 -32.48
CA ALA A 386 -21.17 -26.10 -32.48
C ALA A 386 -21.17 -27.35 -31.58
N LEU A 387 -21.83 -27.31 -30.42
CA LEU A 387 -21.95 -28.49 -29.55
C LEU A 387 -22.93 -29.53 -30.10
N HIS A 388 -24.02 -29.14 -30.76
CA HIS A 388 -24.92 -30.07 -31.46
C HIS A 388 -24.19 -30.81 -32.60
N ALA A 389 -23.32 -30.12 -33.33
CA ALA A 389 -22.43 -30.73 -34.34
C ALA A 389 -21.43 -31.77 -33.78
N THR A 390 -21.19 -31.80 -32.47
CA THR A 390 -20.42 -32.88 -31.83
C THR A 390 -21.24 -34.18 -31.70
N GLY A 391 -22.53 -34.18 -32.03
CA GLY A 391 -23.45 -35.29 -31.81
C GLY A 391 -24.07 -35.32 -30.41
N ALA A 392 -23.74 -34.36 -29.53
CA ALA A 392 -24.31 -34.29 -28.19
C ALA A 392 -25.80 -33.89 -28.20
N THR A 393 -26.56 -34.41 -27.23
CA THR A 393 -27.93 -33.98 -26.96
C THR A 393 -27.89 -32.58 -26.33
N VAL A 394 -28.52 -31.59 -26.96
CA VAL A 394 -28.48 -30.19 -26.51
C VAL A 394 -29.85 -29.75 -25.99
N TYR A 395 -29.92 -29.43 -24.71
CA TYR A 395 -31.03 -28.69 -24.13
C TYR A 395 -30.71 -27.19 -24.20
N ILE A 396 -31.62 -26.43 -24.81
CA ILE A 396 -31.58 -24.97 -24.81
C ILE A 396 -32.66 -24.40 -23.90
N THR A 397 -32.40 -23.22 -23.33
CA THR A 397 -33.43 -22.48 -22.60
C THR A 397 -33.72 -21.11 -23.22
N ALA A 398 -35.00 -20.72 -23.19
CA ALA A 398 -35.46 -19.40 -23.62
C ALA A 398 -36.73 -18.98 -22.85
N ARG A 399 -37.11 -17.70 -22.99
CA ARG A 399 -38.16 -17.06 -22.19
C ARG A 399 -39.60 -17.25 -22.69
N SER A 400 -39.82 -18.01 -23.76
CA SER A 400 -41.16 -18.36 -24.26
C SER A 400 -41.07 -19.53 -25.26
N PRO A 401 -42.14 -20.32 -25.45
CA PRO A 401 -42.15 -21.47 -26.36
C PRO A 401 -41.77 -21.15 -27.81
N GLU A 402 -42.18 -20.00 -28.35
CA GLU A 402 -41.90 -19.64 -29.76
C GLU A 402 -40.41 -19.38 -29.98
N LYS A 403 -39.69 -18.91 -28.95
CA LYS A 403 -38.23 -18.72 -28.98
C LYS A 403 -37.47 -20.01 -28.74
N ILE A 404 -38.09 -20.98 -28.09
CA ILE A 404 -37.58 -22.34 -27.98
C ILE A 404 -37.65 -23.01 -29.36
N GLU A 405 -38.83 -23.00 -29.99
CA GLU A 405 -39.05 -23.55 -31.33
C GLU A 405 -38.11 -22.90 -32.35
N GLN A 406 -38.04 -21.55 -32.39
CA GLN A 406 -37.09 -20.84 -33.24
C GLN A 406 -35.64 -21.27 -32.97
N GLY A 407 -35.23 -21.40 -31.71
CA GLY A 407 -33.86 -21.80 -31.35
C GLY A 407 -33.53 -23.24 -31.74
N ILE A 408 -34.50 -24.15 -31.64
CA ILE A 408 -34.37 -25.55 -32.10
C ILE A 408 -34.22 -25.59 -33.62
N ASP A 409 -35.09 -24.88 -34.36
CA ASP A 409 -35.02 -24.78 -35.81
C ASP A 409 -33.69 -24.16 -36.28
N ASP A 410 -33.26 -23.04 -35.67
CA ASP A 410 -31.98 -22.38 -35.98
C ASP A 410 -30.77 -23.30 -35.74
N ILE A 411 -30.84 -24.29 -34.84
CA ILE A 411 -29.78 -25.29 -34.62
C ILE A 411 -29.88 -26.43 -35.64
N ILE A 412 -31.06 -27.04 -35.79
CA ILE A 412 -31.25 -28.24 -36.64
C ILE A 412 -31.11 -27.90 -38.14
N SER A 413 -31.51 -26.70 -38.56
CA SER A 413 -31.39 -26.26 -39.96
C SER A 413 -30.00 -25.74 -40.35
N TRP A 414 -29.04 -25.72 -39.42
CA TRP A 414 -27.73 -25.10 -39.64
C TRP A 414 -26.92 -25.83 -40.75
N PRO A 415 -26.50 -25.15 -41.82
CA PRO A 415 -25.94 -25.81 -43.00
C PRO A 415 -24.47 -26.20 -42.86
N GLU A 416 -23.76 -25.64 -41.88
CA GLU A 416 -22.29 -25.75 -41.76
C GLU A 416 -21.82 -27.06 -41.11
N ALA A 417 -22.66 -27.68 -40.28
CA ALA A 417 -22.45 -29.04 -39.78
C ALA A 417 -23.79 -29.69 -39.42
N LYS A 418 -23.94 -30.99 -39.69
CA LYS A 418 -25.16 -31.76 -39.43
C LYS A 418 -24.95 -32.85 -38.37
N SER A 419 -25.96 -33.00 -37.53
CA SER A 419 -26.07 -33.98 -36.46
C SER A 419 -27.53 -34.42 -36.36
N GLU A 420 -27.76 -35.70 -36.12
CA GLU A 420 -29.09 -36.29 -35.89
C GLU A 420 -29.47 -36.31 -34.39
N ALA A 421 -28.62 -35.75 -33.53
CA ALA A 421 -28.86 -35.68 -32.10
C ALA A 421 -30.09 -34.79 -31.79
N PRO A 422 -30.91 -35.13 -30.79
CA PRO A 422 -32.07 -34.33 -30.45
C PRO A 422 -31.67 -33.00 -29.79
N VAL A 423 -32.40 -31.94 -30.17
CA VAL A 423 -32.34 -30.64 -29.50
C VAL A 423 -33.65 -30.46 -28.74
N TYR A 424 -33.56 -30.18 -27.44
CA TYR A 424 -34.71 -30.03 -26.55
C TYR A 424 -34.80 -28.62 -25.98
N GLY A 425 -36.01 -28.22 -25.60
CA GLY A 425 -36.30 -26.89 -25.10
C GLY A 425 -36.87 -26.88 -23.69
N ILE A 426 -36.42 -25.92 -22.88
CA ILE A 426 -37.00 -25.65 -21.54
C ILE A 426 -37.29 -24.16 -21.41
N GLU A 427 -38.49 -23.84 -20.93
CA GLU A 427 -38.86 -22.47 -20.60
C GLU A 427 -38.12 -22.04 -19.33
N LEU A 428 -37.28 -21.01 -19.45
CA LEU A 428 -36.55 -20.43 -18.34
C LEU A 428 -36.53 -18.92 -18.45
N THR A 429 -36.99 -18.27 -17.39
CA THR A 429 -36.80 -16.84 -17.18
C THR A 429 -35.89 -16.66 -15.97
N LEU A 430 -34.82 -15.88 -16.14
CA LEU A 430 -33.81 -15.64 -15.09
C LEU A 430 -34.20 -14.43 -14.20
N ASP A 431 -35.44 -13.98 -14.30
CA ASP A 431 -36.05 -12.94 -13.46
C ASP A 431 -36.71 -13.51 -12.20
N SER A 432 -36.96 -14.82 -12.08
CA SER A 432 -37.47 -15.40 -10.83
C SER A 432 -36.95 -16.78 -10.43
N PHE A 433 -36.78 -17.00 -9.10
CA PHE A 433 -36.42 -18.29 -8.53
C PHE A 433 -37.50 -19.35 -8.72
N LYS A 434 -38.77 -18.93 -8.81
CA LYS A 434 -39.89 -19.80 -9.15
C LYS A 434 -39.71 -20.39 -10.56
N SER A 435 -39.30 -19.57 -11.52
CA SER A 435 -39.00 -20.00 -12.90
C SER A 435 -37.82 -20.97 -12.93
N VAL A 436 -36.70 -20.65 -12.25
CA VAL A 436 -35.56 -21.57 -12.10
C VAL A 436 -35.94 -22.91 -11.48
N ARG A 437 -36.68 -22.91 -10.37
CA ARG A 437 -37.11 -24.14 -9.67
C ARG A 437 -38.10 -24.95 -10.51
N ALA A 438 -38.94 -24.32 -11.33
CA ALA A 438 -39.81 -25.00 -12.29
C ALA A 438 -39.01 -25.62 -13.44
N ALA A 439 -38.12 -24.86 -14.07
CA ALA A 439 -37.27 -25.32 -15.17
C ALA A 439 -36.32 -26.47 -14.75
N ALA A 440 -35.69 -26.36 -13.57
CA ALA A 440 -34.87 -27.43 -13.01
C ALA A 440 -35.71 -28.68 -12.72
N LYS A 441 -36.93 -28.55 -12.19
CA LYS A 441 -37.84 -29.69 -11.98
C LYS A 441 -38.27 -30.34 -13.29
N ASP A 442 -38.56 -29.55 -14.33
CA ASP A 442 -38.95 -30.04 -15.65
C ASP A 442 -37.78 -30.75 -16.38
N PHE A 443 -36.55 -30.26 -16.21
CA PHE A 443 -35.33 -30.93 -16.66
C PHE A 443 -35.12 -32.27 -15.92
N LEU A 444 -35.10 -32.25 -14.57
CA LEU A 444 -34.89 -33.44 -13.73
C LEU A 444 -36.00 -34.50 -13.85
N ALA A 445 -37.19 -34.12 -14.33
CA ALA A 445 -38.26 -35.07 -14.66
C ALA A 445 -38.06 -35.80 -16.00
N LYS A 446 -37.09 -35.35 -16.82
CA LYS A 446 -36.83 -35.84 -18.19
C LYS A 446 -35.45 -36.49 -18.33
N VAL A 447 -34.47 -36.10 -17.50
CA VAL A 447 -33.08 -36.57 -17.60
C VAL A 447 -32.46 -36.81 -16.22
N ASP A 448 -31.67 -37.88 -16.16
CA ASP A 448 -30.93 -38.40 -15.00
C ASP A 448 -29.46 -37.93 -14.95
N LYS A 449 -28.96 -37.34 -16.04
CA LYS A 449 -27.54 -37.04 -16.26
C LYS A 449 -27.36 -35.72 -17.03
N LEU A 450 -26.42 -34.87 -16.58
CA LEU A 450 -26.02 -33.63 -17.27
C LEU A 450 -24.49 -33.54 -17.35
N ASN A 451 -23.92 -33.56 -18.55
CA ASN A 451 -22.47 -33.57 -18.73
C ASN A 451 -21.84 -32.17 -18.83
N ILE A 452 -22.51 -31.18 -19.41
CA ILE A 452 -21.96 -29.82 -19.55
C ILE A 452 -23.07 -28.79 -19.28
N LEU A 453 -22.85 -27.89 -18.32
CA LEU A 453 -23.74 -26.76 -18.04
C LEU A 453 -23.10 -25.47 -18.53
N ILE A 454 -23.85 -24.63 -19.26
CA ILE A 454 -23.35 -23.39 -19.85
C ILE A 454 -24.29 -22.23 -19.49
N LEU A 455 -23.96 -21.57 -18.38
CA LEU A 455 -24.74 -20.47 -17.77
C LEU A 455 -24.42 -19.10 -18.42
N ASN A 456 -24.60 -19.02 -19.74
CA ASN A 456 -24.20 -17.86 -20.55
C ASN A 456 -25.30 -16.78 -20.72
N ALA A 457 -26.56 -17.07 -20.36
CA ALA A 457 -27.64 -16.08 -20.44
C ALA A 457 -27.52 -15.00 -19.35
N GLY A 458 -27.05 -13.82 -19.74
CA GLY A 458 -27.00 -12.65 -18.85
C GLY A 458 -27.69 -11.43 -19.44
N VAL A 459 -28.02 -10.49 -18.56
CA VAL A 459 -28.15 -9.08 -18.94
C VAL A 459 -26.79 -8.41 -18.84
N MET A 460 -26.51 -7.54 -19.80
CA MET A 460 -25.36 -6.65 -19.80
C MET A 460 -25.88 -5.24 -19.90
N ALA A 461 -25.39 -4.36 -19.03
CA ALA A 461 -25.59 -2.92 -19.16
C ALA A 461 -27.09 -2.52 -19.18
N THR A 462 -27.83 -2.89 -18.12
CA THR A 462 -29.26 -2.54 -17.95
C THR A 462 -29.47 -1.37 -16.97
N PRO A 463 -30.54 -0.56 -17.14
CA PRO A 463 -30.98 0.40 -16.12
C PRO A 463 -31.27 -0.28 -14.77
N GLU A 464 -31.41 0.51 -13.71
CA GLU A 464 -31.69 -0.01 -12.36
C GLU A 464 -33.09 -0.63 -12.29
N GLY A 465 -33.16 -1.80 -11.67
CA GLY A 465 -34.37 -2.59 -11.50
C GLY A 465 -34.12 -3.80 -10.62
N ARG A 466 -35.17 -4.53 -10.29
CA ARG A 466 -35.09 -5.78 -9.52
C ARG A 466 -35.81 -6.92 -10.22
N THR A 467 -35.24 -8.11 -10.06
CA THR A 467 -35.89 -9.42 -10.28
C THR A 467 -37.13 -9.59 -9.41
N GLU A 468 -38.01 -10.56 -9.73
CA GLU A 468 -39.27 -10.79 -9.00
C GLU A 468 -39.02 -11.07 -7.51
N ASP A 469 -38.00 -11.88 -7.19
CA ASP A 469 -37.58 -12.17 -5.80
C ASP A 469 -36.69 -11.07 -5.19
N GLY A 470 -36.86 -9.81 -5.62
CA GLY A 470 -36.31 -8.61 -4.96
C GLY A 470 -34.80 -8.38 -5.09
N SER A 471 -34.05 -9.27 -5.75
CA SER A 471 -32.63 -9.06 -6.05
C SER A 471 -32.48 -7.99 -7.14
N GLU A 472 -31.39 -7.21 -7.15
CA GLU A 472 -31.01 -6.37 -8.30
C GLU A 472 -30.98 -7.22 -9.61
N THR A 473 -31.22 -6.61 -10.77
CA THR A 473 -31.40 -7.31 -12.06
C THR A 473 -30.13 -7.97 -12.60
N GLN A 474 -29.00 -7.26 -12.70
CA GLN A 474 -27.76 -7.86 -13.22
C GLN A 474 -27.24 -8.92 -12.26
N PHE A 475 -27.26 -8.66 -10.95
CA PHE A 475 -27.08 -9.65 -9.90
C PHE A 475 -28.02 -10.85 -10.12
N GLY A 476 -29.32 -10.65 -9.92
CA GLY A 476 -30.30 -11.72 -9.89
C GLY A 476 -30.24 -12.61 -11.11
N THR A 477 -30.24 -12.00 -12.30
CA THR A 477 -30.16 -12.68 -13.60
C THR A 477 -28.83 -13.40 -13.80
N ASN A 478 -27.70 -12.68 -13.63
CA ASN A 478 -26.40 -13.18 -14.07
C ASN A 478 -25.89 -14.27 -13.14
N HIS A 479 -26.20 -14.26 -11.83
CA HIS A 479 -25.83 -15.36 -10.95
C HIS A 479 -26.87 -15.91 -9.99
N LEU A 480 -27.66 -15.16 -9.19
CA LEU A 480 -28.46 -15.88 -8.16
C LEU A 480 -29.39 -16.95 -8.78
N ARG A 481 -29.89 -16.73 -10.00
CA ARG A 481 -30.70 -17.72 -10.73
C ARG A 481 -29.84 -18.84 -11.35
N HIS A 482 -28.60 -18.55 -11.75
CA HIS A 482 -27.62 -19.53 -12.22
C HIS A 482 -27.02 -20.39 -11.09
N PHE A 483 -26.65 -19.80 -9.95
CA PHE A 483 -26.30 -20.48 -8.70
C PHE A 483 -27.39 -21.46 -8.29
N LEU A 484 -28.63 -20.99 -8.18
CA LEU A 484 -29.75 -21.84 -7.83
C LEU A 484 -29.96 -22.95 -8.86
N LEU A 485 -29.75 -22.68 -10.16
CA LEU A 485 -29.81 -23.69 -11.20
C LEU A 485 -28.69 -24.75 -11.04
N LEU A 486 -27.44 -24.35 -10.74
CA LEU A 486 -26.39 -25.31 -10.39
C LEU A 486 -26.79 -26.13 -9.16
N GLN A 487 -27.16 -25.51 -8.04
CA GLN A 487 -27.43 -26.26 -6.80
C GLN A 487 -28.57 -27.27 -6.96
N LEU A 488 -29.58 -26.96 -7.79
CA LEU A 488 -30.67 -27.88 -8.11
C LEU A 488 -30.25 -29.00 -9.09
N LEU A 489 -29.34 -28.72 -10.03
CA LEU A 489 -28.86 -29.69 -11.02
C LEU A 489 -27.58 -30.44 -10.59
N LYS A 490 -26.93 -30.02 -9.50
CA LYS A 490 -25.74 -30.62 -8.90
C LYS A 490 -25.84 -32.15 -8.75
N PRO A 491 -26.96 -32.76 -8.33
CA PRO A 491 -27.08 -34.22 -8.27
C PRO A 491 -26.87 -34.91 -9.63
N VAL A 492 -27.42 -34.37 -10.72
CA VAL A 492 -27.30 -34.95 -12.07
C VAL A 492 -26.01 -34.52 -12.81
N LEU A 493 -25.35 -33.46 -12.35
CA LEU A 493 -23.98 -33.10 -12.74
C LEU A 493 -22.94 -34.05 -12.11
N LEU A 494 -23.09 -34.35 -10.82
CA LEU A 494 -22.22 -35.29 -10.10
C LEU A 494 -22.46 -36.74 -10.57
N ALA A 495 -23.71 -37.14 -10.85
CA ALA A 495 -24.03 -38.43 -11.46
C ALA A 495 -23.50 -38.60 -12.90
N ALA A 496 -23.05 -37.51 -13.55
CA ALA A 496 -22.54 -37.53 -14.92
C ALA A 496 -21.02 -37.67 -15.03
N THR A 497 -20.28 -37.61 -13.92
CA THR A 497 -18.81 -37.61 -13.92
C THR A 497 -18.27 -39.01 -14.17
N THR A 498 -17.16 -39.09 -14.90
CA THR A 498 -16.44 -40.32 -15.22
C THR A 498 -14.94 -40.03 -15.29
N PRO A 499 -14.05 -41.01 -15.08
CA PRO A 499 -12.59 -40.81 -15.21
C PRO A 499 -12.12 -40.35 -16.60
N SER A 500 -12.99 -40.38 -17.61
CA SER A 500 -12.76 -39.92 -18.98
C SER A 500 -13.56 -38.66 -19.37
N PHE A 501 -14.46 -38.17 -18.51
CA PHE A 501 -15.26 -36.98 -18.78
C PHE A 501 -15.79 -36.33 -17.49
N HIS A 502 -15.37 -35.08 -17.26
CA HIS A 502 -15.71 -34.26 -16.09
C HIS A 502 -16.73 -33.17 -16.44
N SER A 503 -17.66 -32.87 -15.54
CA SER A 503 -18.69 -31.83 -15.73
C SER A 503 -18.15 -30.42 -15.45
N ARG A 504 -18.77 -29.40 -16.07
CA ARG A 504 -18.25 -28.01 -16.12
C ARG A 504 -19.38 -26.98 -15.97
N ASP A 505 -19.10 -25.88 -15.25
CA ASP A 505 -19.95 -24.68 -15.08
C ASP A 505 -19.11 -23.45 -14.61
N GLY A 506 -19.69 -22.27 -14.35
CA GLY A 506 -19.05 -21.16 -13.61
C GLY A 506 -20.04 -20.08 -13.12
N TYR A 507 -19.53 -18.92 -12.61
CA TYR A 507 -20.18 -17.56 -12.68
C TYR A 507 -20.96 -16.83 -11.46
N ASN A 508 -20.37 -16.30 -10.31
CA ASN A 508 -20.90 -15.31 -9.27
C ASN A 508 -21.05 -13.75 -9.56
N PHE A 509 -20.36 -12.80 -8.85
CA PHE A 509 -21.03 -11.58 -8.29
C PHE A 509 -20.42 -10.23 -7.77
N GLU A 510 -21.38 -9.34 -7.42
CA GLU A 510 -21.34 -7.96 -6.88
C GLU A 510 -21.31 -7.84 -5.33
N LYS A 511 -21.23 -6.68 -4.65
CA LYS A 511 -22.05 -5.46 -4.82
C LYS A 511 -21.59 -4.20 -4.05
N GLU A 512 -21.73 -3.02 -4.66
CA GLU A 512 -22.10 -1.73 -4.02
C GLU A 512 -22.50 -0.70 -5.10
N ALA A 513 -23.26 0.34 -4.74
CA ALA A 513 -23.76 1.48 -5.56
C ALA A 513 -23.86 1.28 -7.09
N TYR A 514 -25.09 1.10 -7.60
CA TYR A 514 -25.37 0.63 -8.95
C TYR A 514 -25.01 1.64 -10.09
N ASP A 515 -23.74 1.63 -10.51
CA ASP A 515 -23.38 1.91 -11.90
C ASP A 515 -23.50 0.61 -12.72
N PRO A 516 -24.39 0.52 -13.70
CA PRO A 516 -24.56 -0.66 -14.55
C PRO A 516 -23.36 -1.27 -15.29
N TRP A 517 -22.25 -0.57 -15.50
CA TRP A 517 -21.02 -1.23 -15.98
C TRP A 517 -20.18 -1.77 -14.83
N LEU A 518 -20.17 -1.08 -13.68
CA LEU A 518 -19.61 -1.61 -12.45
C LEU A 518 -20.39 -2.86 -12.00
N ALA A 519 -21.72 -2.83 -11.97
CA ALA A 519 -22.58 -3.97 -11.65
C ALA A 519 -22.46 -5.11 -12.67
N TYR A 520 -22.35 -4.80 -13.97
CA TYR A 520 -22.00 -5.82 -14.96
C TYR A 520 -20.61 -6.42 -14.70
N ALA A 521 -19.59 -5.60 -14.44
CA ALA A 521 -18.23 -6.07 -14.19
C ALA A 521 -18.08 -6.77 -12.83
N GLN A 522 -18.89 -6.40 -11.85
CA GLN A 522 -19.04 -7.07 -10.56
C GLN A 522 -19.71 -8.44 -10.77
N SER A 523 -20.82 -8.52 -11.52
CA SER A 523 -21.34 -9.76 -12.13
C SER A 523 -20.50 -10.28 -13.34
N LYS A 524 -19.18 -9.98 -13.29
CA LYS A 524 -18.08 -10.73 -13.94
C LYS A 524 -16.94 -11.07 -12.97
N THR A 525 -16.67 -10.25 -11.95
CA THR A 525 -15.60 -10.42 -10.96
C THR A 525 -15.73 -11.72 -10.22
N ALA A 526 -16.74 -11.87 -9.35
CA ALA A 526 -16.89 -13.11 -8.62
C ALA A 526 -17.53 -14.21 -9.50
N ASN A 527 -17.74 -13.92 -10.78
CA ASN A 527 -17.94 -14.91 -11.83
C ASN A 527 -16.72 -15.75 -12.13
N ILE A 528 -15.57 -15.32 -11.63
CA ILE A 528 -14.37 -16.13 -11.47
C ILE A 528 -14.46 -16.92 -10.16
N TYR A 529 -14.85 -16.28 -9.04
CA TYR A 529 -14.95 -16.91 -7.71
C TYR A 529 -15.91 -18.12 -7.64
N PHE A 530 -17.02 -18.14 -8.39
CA PHE A 530 -17.95 -19.31 -8.37
C PHE A 530 -17.29 -20.52 -9.02
N ALA A 531 -16.58 -20.30 -10.12
CA ALA A 531 -15.83 -21.34 -10.80
C ALA A 531 -14.72 -21.88 -9.88
N ALA A 532 -14.02 -21.00 -9.16
CA ALA A 532 -13.05 -21.40 -8.14
C ALA A 532 -13.70 -22.25 -7.03
N GLU A 533 -14.82 -21.82 -6.45
CA GLU A 533 -15.51 -22.55 -5.38
C GLU A 533 -16.14 -23.88 -5.84
N ILE A 534 -16.67 -23.97 -7.06
CA ILE A 534 -17.13 -25.24 -7.65
C ILE A 534 -15.95 -26.22 -7.72
N ASP A 535 -14.80 -25.77 -8.23
CA ASP A 535 -13.62 -26.61 -8.40
C ASP A 535 -12.94 -26.97 -7.05
N LYS A 536 -13.02 -26.09 -6.05
CA LYS A 536 -12.60 -26.35 -4.66
C LYS A 536 -13.52 -27.35 -3.94
N ARG A 537 -14.84 -27.25 -4.13
CA ARG A 537 -15.82 -28.08 -3.41
C ARG A 537 -16.10 -29.44 -4.08
N TYR A 538 -16.02 -29.50 -5.41
CA TYR A 538 -16.47 -30.65 -6.21
C TYR A 538 -15.47 -31.14 -7.28
N GLY A 539 -14.29 -30.52 -7.42
CA GLY A 539 -13.27 -30.93 -8.40
C GLY A 539 -12.82 -32.38 -8.21
N ASP A 540 -12.62 -32.82 -6.96
CA ASP A 540 -12.27 -34.21 -6.60
C ASP A 540 -13.40 -35.22 -6.91
N GLN A 541 -14.64 -34.74 -7.05
CA GLN A 541 -15.80 -35.53 -7.47
C GLN A 541 -16.00 -35.51 -9.00
N GLY A 542 -15.12 -34.82 -9.72
CA GLY A 542 -15.12 -34.69 -11.18
C GLY A 542 -16.03 -33.60 -11.74
N LEU A 543 -16.44 -32.63 -10.92
CA LEU A 543 -17.20 -31.44 -11.33
C LEU A 543 -16.31 -30.20 -11.16
N HIS A 544 -15.88 -29.61 -12.28
CA HIS A 544 -14.97 -28.48 -12.32
C HIS A 544 -15.69 -27.16 -12.60
N GLY A 545 -15.14 -26.06 -12.12
CA GLY A 545 -15.58 -24.71 -12.48
C GLY A 545 -14.63 -24.03 -13.47
N LEU A 546 -15.16 -23.45 -14.55
CA LEU A 546 -14.44 -22.67 -15.55
C LEU A 546 -15.13 -21.33 -15.80
N SER A 547 -14.40 -20.22 -15.61
CA SER A 547 -14.88 -18.88 -15.96
C SER A 547 -14.20 -18.35 -17.22
N VAL A 548 -14.98 -18.08 -18.27
CA VAL A 548 -14.47 -17.61 -19.56
C VAL A 548 -14.88 -16.16 -19.84
N HIS A 549 -13.90 -15.27 -19.99
CA HIS A 549 -14.14 -13.89 -20.42
C HIS A 549 -13.72 -13.70 -21.88
N PRO A 550 -14.64 -13.66 -22.87
CA PRO A 550 -14.31 -13.17 -24.20
C PRO A 550 -13.89 -11.71 -24.08
N ARG A 551 -12.60 -11.41 -24.31
CA ARG A 551 -12.02 -10.05 -24.17
C ARG A 551 -12.85 -9.00 -24.92
N PRO A 552 -12.80 -7.70 -24.56
CA PRO A 552 -13.47 -6.60 -25.27
C PRO A 552 -12.86 -6.32 -26.66
N ILE A 553 -12.93 -7.32 -27.53
CA ILE A 553 -12.60 -7.29 -28.94
C ILE A 553 -13.65 -6.37 -29.59
N LYS A 554 -13.21 -5.25 -30.16
CA LYS A 554 -14.10 -4.27 -30.85
C LYS A 554 -14.94 -4.87 -31.99
N ASN A 555 -14.63 -6.11 -32.41
CA ASN A 555 -15.34 -6.90 -33.41
C ASN A 555 -16.05 -8.17 -32.89
N ALA A 556 -16.02 -8.53 -31.59
CA ALA A 556 -16.70 -9.76 -31.13
C ALA A 556 -18.22 -9.71 -31.34
N LEU A 557 -18.84 -8.55 -31.13
CA LEU A 557 -20.25 -8.30 -31.45
C LEU A 557 -20.55 -8.27 -32.97
N ARG A 558 -19.52 -8.39 -33.84
CA ARG A 558 -19.66 -8.53 -35.30
C ARG A 558 -19.52 -9.98 -35.80
N ASN A 559 -18.93 -10.89 -35.02
CA ASN A 559 -18.80 -12.31 -35.38
C ASN A 559 -19.11 -13.21 -34.17
N LYS A 560 -20.35 -13.69 -34.11
CA LYS A 560 -20.85 -14.54 -33.00
C LYS A 560 -20.12 -15.89 -32.93
N ALA A 561 -19.80 -16.49 -34.08
CA ALA A 561 -19.12 -17.79 -34.15
C ALA A 561 -17.68 -17.74 -33.61
N GLN A 562 -16.98 -16.62 -33.76
CA GLN A 562 -15.71 -16.34 -33.07
C GLN A 562 -15.89 -16.00 -31.58
N GLY A 563 -17.06 -15.47 -31.18
CA GLY A 563 -17.41 -15.21 -29.78
C GLY A 563 -17.64 -16.50 -28.96
N ALA A 564 -18.26 -17.51 -29.58
CA ALA A 564 -18.50 -18.82 -28.97
C ALA A 564 -17.24 -19.72 -28.87
N ALA A 565 -16.17 -19.39 -29.60
CA ALA A 565 -14.97 -20.20 -29.73
C ALA A 565 -14.36 -20.63 -28.38
N THR A 566 -14.12 -19.69 -27.47
CA THR A 566 -13.52 -19.98 -26.15
C THR A 566 -14.43 -20.86 -25.29
N THR A 567 -15.75 -20.60 -25.28
CA THR A 567 -16.73 -21.40 -24.54
C THR A 567 -16.77 -22.84 -25.04
N VAL A 568 -16.70 -23.05 -26.37
CA VAL A 568 -16.72 -24.40 -26.95
C VAL A 568 -15.41 -25.15 -26.73
N TYR A 569 -14.25 -24.49 -26.87
CA TYR A 569 -12.95 -25.09 -26.54
C TYR A 569 -12.90 -25.59 -25.09
N GLU A 570 -13.29 -24.75 -24.13
CA GLU A 570 -13.32 -25.13 -22.71
C GLU A 570 -14.46 -26.10 -22.35
N ALA A 571 -15.48 -26.25 -23.20
CA ALA A 571 -16.50 -27.30 -23.05
C ALA A 571 -16.03 -28.68 -23.54
N VAL A 572 -15.27 -28.75 -24.64
CA VAL A 572 -14.98 -30.03 -25.34
C VAL A 572 -13.60 -30.63 -25.06
N LYS A 573 -12.64 -29.85 -24.56
CA LYS A 573 -11.25 -30.28 -24.32
C LYS A 573 -11.17 -31.44 -23.32
N GLU A 574 -10.68 -32.59 -23.77
CA GLU A 574 -10.68 -33.87 -23.03
C GLU A 574 -9.83 -33.85 -21.74
N ARG A 575 -8.74 -33.07 -21.70
CA ARG A 575 -7.88 -32.89 -20.51
C ARG A 575 -7.93 -31.47 -19.94
N LEU A 576 -8.50 -31.37 -18.74
CA LEU A 576 -8.19 -30.31 -17.78
C LEU A 576 -7.13 -30.83 -16.81
N VAL A 577 -5.87 -30.76 -17.23
CA VAL A 577 -4.81 -30.54 -16.25
C VAL A 577 -5.04 -29.11 -15.74
N ARG A 578 -5.38 -28.91 -14.46
CA ARG A 578 -5.05 -27.65 -13.77
C ARG A 578 -3.55 -27.45 -14.03
N PRO A 579 -3.09 -26.42 -14.75
CA PRO A 579 -1.70 -26.06 -14.63
C PRO A 579 -1.47 -25.76 -13.15
N GLY A 580 -0.39 -26.27 -12.57
CA GLY A 580 0.08 -25.77 -11.29
C GLY A 580 0.54 -24.34 -11.48
N VAL A 581 -0.40 -23.39 -11.49
CA VAL A 581 -0.11 -21.96 -11.58
C VAL A 581 0.40 -21.51 -10.22
N GLU A 582 1.65 -21.87 -9.97
CA GLU A 582 2.56 -21.00 -9.25
C GLU A 582 2.39 -19.57 -9.81
N PRO A 583 2.30 -18.52 -8.97
CA PRO A 583 1.99 -17.16 -9.41
C PRO A 583 3.21 -16.48 -10.06
N THR A 584 3.83 -17.13 -11.05
CA THR A 584 5.19 -16.87 -11.54
C THR A 584 5.28 -16.54 -13.03
N SER A 585 4.17 -16.51 -13.79
CA SER A 585 4.16 -16.12 -15.22
C SER A 585 3.45 -14.75 -15.46
N PRO A 586 4.18 -13.66 -15.73
CA PRO A 586 3.58 -12.32 -15.92
C PRO A 586 2.83 -12.10 -17.26
N GLU A 587 2.88 -13.04 -18.20
CA GLU A 587 2.49 -12.79 -19.60
C GLU A 587 0.97 -12.70 -19.87
N LEU A 588 0.15 -13.11 -18.91
CA LEU A 588 -1.31 -12.96 -18.97
C LEU A 588 -1.77 -12.00 -17.87
N GLY A 589 -1.94 -10.73 -18.24
CA GLY A 589 -2.27 -9.64 -17.32
C GLY A 589 -3.65 -9.74 -16.66
N HIS A 590 -3.73 -10.51 -15.58
CA HIS A 590 -4.83 -10.54 -14.60
C HIS A 590 -4.41 -9.78 -13.34
N ALA A 591 -5.36 -9.20 -12.62
CA ALA A 591 -5.08 -8.48 -11.38
C ALA A 591 -5.10 -9.42 -10.17
N ALA A 592 -4.14 -9.29 -9.24
CA ALA A 592 -3.95 -10.24 -8.14
C ALA A 592 -5.18 -10.40 -7.22
N TRP A 593 -6.00 -9.35 -7.05
CA TRP A 593 -7.24 -9.38 -6.25
C TRP A 593 -8.34 -10.29 -6.80
N ILE A 594 -8.16 -10.88 -7.99
CA ILE A 594 -9.10 -11.84 -8.60
C ILE A 594 -8.98 -13.25 -7.99
N TYR A 595 -7.98 -13.48 -7.12
CA TYR A 595 -7.76 -14.73 -6.40
C TYR A 595 -7.82 -14.49 -4.89
N ASP A 596 -9.03 -14.24 -4.37
CA ASP A 596 -9.31 -13.91 -2.97
C ASP A 596 -10.16 -15.03 -2.35
N GLU A 597 -9.50 -15.91 -1.60
CA GLU A 597 -10.11 -17.13 -1.04
C GLU A 597 -11.17 -16.85 0.05
N GLU A 598 -11.08 -15.69 0.71
CA GLU A 598 -12.10 -15.22 1.65
C GLU A 598 -13.36 -14.82 0.88
N ALA A 599 -13.19 -13.95 -0.11
CA ALA A 599 -14.30 -13.40 -0.88
C ALA A 599 -14.99 -14.46 -1.74
N GLU A 600 -14.25 -15.51 -2.14
CA GLU A 600 -14.77 -16.76 -2.68
C GLU A 600 -15.72 -17.47 -1.70
N ARG A 601 -15.23 -17.86 -0.51
CA ARG A 601 -16.00 -18.60 0.49
C ARG A 601 -17.27 -17.87 0.93
N LYS A 602 -17.15 -16.61 1.35
CA LYS A 602 -18.26 -15.81 1.89
C LYS A 602 -19.41 -15.60 0.92
N LEU A 603 -19.08 -15.48 -0.36
CA LEU A 603 -20.06 -15.21 -1.40
C LEU A 603 -20.85 -16.47 -1.80
N TRP A 604 -20.25 -17.64 -1.63
CA TRP A 604 -20.98 -18.91 -1.70
C TRP A 604 -22.05 -18.99 -0.60
N GLU A 605 -21.65 -18.79 0.66
CA GLU A 605 -22.52 -18.82 1.84
C GLU A 605 -23.66 -17.79 1.74
N LEU A 606 -23.33 -16.56 1.34
CA LEU A 606 -24.30 -15.51 1.05
C LEU A 606 -25.27 -15.91 -0.07
N SER A 607 -24.80 -16.58 -1.13
CA SER A 607 -25.65 -17.04 -2.24
C SER A 607 -26.60 -18.15 -1.80
N GLU A 608 -26.17 -19.14 -1.01
CA GLU A 608 -27.03 -20.19 -0.46
C GLU A 608 -28.16 -19.62 0.42
N ARG A 609 -27.83 -18.63 1.26
CA ARG A 609 -28.80 -17.89 2.07
C ARG A 609 -29.77 -17.09 1.21
N LEU A 610 -29.30 -16.38 0.18
CA LEU A 610 -30.13 -15.53 -0.68
C LEU A 610 -31.06 -16.29 -1.64
N VAL A 611 -30.73 -17.52 -2.05
CA VAL A 611 -31.61 -18.33 -2.91
C VAL A 611 -32.54 -19.26 -2.12
N GLY A 612 -32.40 -19.32 -0.80
CA GLY A 612 -33.21 -20.15 0.10
C GLY A 612 -32.89 -21.64 -0.02
N LEU A 613 -31.68 -22.04 0.41
CA LEU A 613 -31.27 -23.44 0.55
C LEU A 613 -31.06 -23.89 2.00
N HIS A 614 -30.81 -22.96 2.93
CA HIS A 614 -30.67 -23.25 4.37
C HIS A 614 -32.01 -23.29 5.11
N THR A 615 -32.14 -24.17 6.09
CA THR A 615 -33.39 -24.42 6.83
C THR A 615 -33.57 -23.46 8.00
N SER A 616 -34.80 -22.99 8.24
CA SER A 616 -35.10 -21.97 9.26
C SER A 616 -34.75 -22.38 10.70
N GLN A 617 -34.54 -23.66 10.98
CA GLN A 617 -34.19 -24.16 12.32
C GLN A 617 -32.71 -24.02 12.68
N GLU A 618 -31.82 -23.88 11.70
CA GLU A 618 -30.38 -23.68 11.94
C GLU A 618 -30.07 -22.21 12.25
N ILE A 619 -30.83 -21.29 11.64
CA ILE A 619 -30.71 -19.83 11.81
C ILE A 619 -30.98 -19.40 13.26
N GLU A 620 -31.85 -20.09 13.99
CA GLU A 620 -32.14 -19.79 15.40
C GLU A 620 -31.04 -20.29 16.37
N ALA A 621 -30.19 -21.23 15.95
CA ALA A 621 -29.16 -21.81 16.83
C ALA A 621 -27.94 -20.88 17.01
N GLU A 622 -27.46 -20.25 15.95
CA GLU A 622 -26.32 -19.31 16.02
C GLU A 622 -26.71 -17.98 16.69
N MET A 623 -27.94 -17.50 16.44
CA MET A 623 -28.40 -16.18 16.91
C MET A 623 -28.54 -16.07 18.45
N VAL A 624 -28.46 -17.18 19.18
CA VAL A 624 -28.53 -17.23 20.66
C VAL A 624 -27.15 -17.06 21.32
N LEU A 625 -26.04 -17.27 20.59
CA LEU A 625 -24.69 -17.27 21.17
C LEU A 625 -24.02 -15.88 21.24
N GLU A 626 -24.31 -14.95 20.33
CA GLU A 626 -23.67 -13.61 20.32
C GLU A 626 -24.33 -12.58 21.27
N ILE A 627 -25.53 -12.83 21.78
CA ILE A 627 -26.30 -11.85 22.58
C ILE A 627 -25.87 -11.82 24.07
N ALA A 628 -24.97 -12.72 24.49
CA ALA A 628 -24.75 -13.05 25.90
C ALA A 628 -23.58 -12.32 26.63
N VAL A 629 -22.84 -11.39 26.01
CA VAL A 629 -21.75 -10.64 26.71
C VAL A 629 -21.68 -9.15 26.33
N SER A 630 -22.64 -8.34 26.81
CA SER A 630 -22.45 -6.90 27.15
C SER A 630 -23.71 -6.33 27.79
N PRO A 631 -23.60 -5.63 28.95
CA PRO A 631 -24.27 -4.33 29.01
C PRO A 631 -23.59 -3.24 29.89
N LEU A 632 -23.61 -1.99 29.34
CA LEU A 632 -23.70 -0.68 30.04
C LEU A 632 -22.43 -0.15 30.78
N THR A 633 -22.17 1.17 30.89
CA THR A 633 -22.80 2.43 30.41
C THR A 633 -21.74 3.31 29.72
N CYS A 634 -21.94 3.99 28.58
CA CYS A 634 -22.84 5.13 28.31
C CYS A 634 -22.66 6.37 29.24
N TRP A 635 -22.18 7.49 28.69
CA TRP A 635 -22.38 8.83 29.23
C TRP A 635 -22.57 9.84 28.10
N ASP A 636 -23.83 10.23 27.89
CA ASP A 636 -24.24 11.46 27.21
C ASP A 636 -24.78 12.41 28.28
N GLN A 637 -24.55 13.72 28.16
CA GLN A 637 -25.54 14.68 28.67
C GLN A 637 -25.35 16.12 28.15
N ILE A 638 -26.48 16.72 27.76
CA ILE A 638 -26.66 18.16 27.62
C ILE A 638 -27.70 18.61 28.66
N ALA A 639 -27.27 19.53 29.53
CA ALA A 639 -28.09 20.40 30.38
C ALA A 639 -28.91 19.81 31.56
N GLU A 640 -29.10 20.69 32.56
CA GLU A 640 -30.05 20.65 33.69
C GLU A 640 -31.52 20.39 33.26
N PRO A 641 -32.45 19.92 34.15
CA PRO A 641 -32.52 20.33 35.57
C PRO A 641 -33.00 19.33 36.66
N ARG A 642 -32.41 19.50 37.85
CA ARG A 642 -32.98 19.48 39.23
C ARG A 642 -33.87 18.33 39.78
N TYR A 643 -33.57 18.03 41.06
CA TYR A 643 -34.42 17.60 42.19
C TYR A 643 -34.51 16.11 42.61
N ASN A 644 -33.89 15.86 43.78
CA ASN A 644 -34.36 15.11 44.94
C ASN A 644 -34.28 13.55 45.05
N THR A 645 -33.28 13.16 45.87
CA THR A 645 -33.40 12.29 47.07
C THR A 645 -33.72 10.78 46.99
N ARG A 646 -32.81 10.01 47.61
CA ARG A 646 -32.98 9.07 48.75
C ARG A 646 -32.75 7.55 48.57
N GLU A 647 -31.85 7.08 49.44
CA GLU A 647 -31.86 5.84 50.25
C GLU A 647 -31.64 4.44 49.60
N ALA A 648 -30.88 3.63 50.34
CA ALA A 648 -30.27 2.34 49.99
C ALA A 648 -31.18 1.10 50.20
N VAL A 649 -30.69 -0.11 49.89
CA VAL A 649 -30.77 -1.34 50.73
C VAL A 649 -29.94 -2.52 50.15
N HIS A 650 -29.78 -3.58 50.96
CA HIS A 650 -28.88 -4.75 50.92
C HIS A 650 -29.27 -5.96 50.01
N GLU A 651 -28.40 -7.00 50.08
CA GLU A 651 -28.69 -8.47 50.07
C GLU A 651 -28.56 -9.33 48.77
N GLU A 652 -27.36 -9.89 48.57
CA GLU A 652 -27.00 -11.33 48.75
C GLU A 652 -27.99 -12.46 48.30
N LEU A 653 -27.51 -13.43 47.47
CA LEU A 653 -27.49 -14.90 47.79
C LEU A 653 -27.16 -15.87 46.61
N PHE A 654 -26.67 -17.07 47.00
CA PHE A 654 -26.59 -18.39 46.32
C PHE A 654 -25.65 -18.68 45.12
N THR A 655 -24.75 -19.66 45.36
CA THR A 655 -24.20 -20.64 44.38
C THR A 655 -24.93 -21.99 44.54
N PRO A 656 -24.88 -22.96 43.57
CA PRO A 656 -23.89 -24.06 43.68
C PRO A 656 -23.48 -24.88 42.40
N GLN A 657 -22.22 -25.34 42.38
CA GLN A 657 -21.71 -26.70 42.05
C GLN A 657 -21.65 -27.37 40.64
N PHE A 658 -20.40 -27.78 40.31
CA PHE A 658 -19.88 -29.01 39.61
C PHE A 658 -20.18 -29.34 38.12
N GLY A 659 -19.13 -29.79 37.38
CA GLY A 659 -19.19 -30.12 35.93
C GLY A 659 -18.19 -31.15 35.31
N ILE A 660 -16.89 -31.13 35.67
CA ILE A 660 -15.84 -32.17 35.39
C ILE A 660 -15.19 -32.27 33.97
N LYS A 661 -13.84 -32.44 33.98
CA LYS A 661 -12.89 -32.98 32.95
C LYS A 661 -12.45 -32.12 31.74
N ALA A 662 -11.18 -31.68 31.81
CA ALA A 662 -10.22 -31.79 30.70
C ALA A 662 -9.22 -32.94 31.00
N THR A 663 -8.59 -33.52 29.98
CA THR A 663 -7.66 -34.67 30.11
C THR A 663 -6.19 -34.27 29.90
N THR A 664 -5.36 -34.46 30.92
CA THR A 664 -3.90 -34.38 30.82
C THR A 664 -3.27 -35.75 30.55
N HIS A 665 -2.22 -35.78 29.72
CA HIS A 665 -1.30 -36.91 29.62
C HIS A 665 0.01 -36.55 30.33
N LEU A 666 0.36 -37.31 31.38
CA LEU A 666 1.63 -37.19 32.10
C LEU A 666 2.58 -38.32 31.73
N GLY A 667 3.82 -37.96 31.35
CA GLY A 667 4.99 -38.81 31.54
C GLY A 667 5.50 -38.66 32.98
N ALA A 668 6.12 -39.69 33.54
CA ALA A 668 6.28 -39.82 34.99
C ALA A 668 7.73 -39.66 35.52
N ASN A 669 7.79 -39.38 36.83
CA ASN A 669 8.95 -39.28 37.73
C ASN A 669 9.71 -37.94 37.68
N ALA A 670 10.16 -37.38 38.81
CA ALA A 670 10.19 -37.90 40.19
C ALA A 670 9.69 -36.87 41.22
N ASN A 671 9.30 -37.35 42.42
CA ASN A 671 8.85 -36.50 43.52
C ASN A 671 9.97 -35.60 44.06
N LEU A 672 9.67 -34.31 44.20
CA LEU A 672 10.17 -33.50 45.30
C LEU A 672 9.06 -32.51 45.71
N ASP A 673 8.62 -32.61 46.95
CA ASP A 673 7.63 -31.71 47.54
C ASP A 673 8.35 -30.45 48.00
N VAL A 674 8.17 -29.36 47.25
CA VAL A 674 8.68 -28.02 47.57
C VAL A 674 7.50 -27.06 47.45
N GLY A 675 7.06 -26.51 48.58
CA GLY A 675 5.92 -25.59 48.62
C GLY A 675 6.22 -24.23 47.98
N LYS A 676 5.21 -23.36 47.91
CA LYS A 676 5.40 -21.95 47.54
C LYS A 676 6.45 -21.31 48.46
N VAL A 677 7.61 -20.92 47.91
CA VAL A 677 8.65 -20.16 48.62
C VAL A 677 8.91 -18.86 47.88
N LEU A 678 8.08 -17.84 48.17
CA LEU A 678 8.27 -16.44 47.72
C LEU A 678 9.52 -15.76 48.33
N ALA A 679 10.40 -16.54 48.98
CA ALA A 679 11.72 -16.12 49.42
C ALA A 679 12.76 -16.68 48.43
N GLN A 680 12.89 -16.03 47.28
CA GLN A 680 13.86 -16.40 46.24
C GLN A 680 15.29 -16.43 46.84
N ASP A 681 15.94 -17.60 46.80
CA ASP A 681 17.35 -17.76 47.15
C ASP A 681 18.20 -17.22 46.01
N ALA A 682 18.76 -16.03 46.19
CA ALA A 682 19.53 -15.35 45.16
C ALA A 682 20.80 -16.11 44.74
N GLU A 683 21.50 -16.78 45.66
CA GLU A 683 22.68 -17.58 45.31
C GLU A 683 22.25 -18.87 44.62
N GLY A 684 21.19 -19.52 45.10
CA GLY A 684 20.55 -20.66 44.45
C GLY A 684 20.05 -20.37 43.03
N TRP A 685 19.47 -19.18 42.80
CA TRP A 685 18.93 -18.77 41.50
C TRP A 685 20.03 -18.62 40.45
N TYR A 686 21.05 -17.80 40.69
CA TYR A 686 22.15 -17.61 39.73
C TYR A 686 22.98 -18.89 39.52
N LYS A 687 23.01 -19.78 40.52
CA LYS A 687 23.66 -21.10 40.44
C LYS A 687 22.86 -22.13 39.63
N THR A 688 21.54 -21.98 39.53
CA THR A 688 20.66 -22.82 38.72
C THR A 688 20.42 -22.25 37.31
N HIS A 689 20.57 -20.93 37.15
CA HIS A 689 20.42 -20.20 35.89
C HIS A 689 21.73 -19.47 35.49
N PRO A 690 22.85 -20.20 35.24
CA PRO A 690 24.14 -19.59 34.91
C PRO A 690 24.26 -19.05 33.48
N ASN A 691 23.20 -19.20 32.66
CA ASN A 691 23.18 -18.80 31.25
C ASN A 691 22.34 -17.53 31.05
N MET A 692 22.59 -16.80 29.95
CA MET A 692 21.74 -15.69 29.54
C MET A 692 20.30 -16.15 29.26
N ALA A 693 19.31 -15.34 29.65
CA ALA A 693 17.90 -15.65 29.41
C ALA A 693 17.52 -15.48 27.92
N ARG A 694 16.96 -16.52 27.31
CA ARG A 694 16.44 -16.49 25.93
C ARG A 694 15.31 -15.48 25.81
N ILE A 695 15.25 -14.75 24.70
CA ILE A 695 14.13 -13.86 24.39
C ILE A 695 13.02 -14.67 23.71
N LYS A 696 11.80 -14.60 24.27
CA LYS A 696 10.74 -15.58 23.99
C LYS A 696 9.64 -15.05 23.08
N HIS A 697 9.17 -13.83 23.37
CA HIS A 697 8.07 -13.18 22.67
C HIS A 697 7.99 -11.68 23.00
N VAL A 698 7.08 -10.99 22.32
CA VAL A 698 6.56 -9.68 22.69
C VAL A 698 5.23 -9.86 23.43
N ASN A 699 5.05 -9.12 24.53
CA ASN A 699 3.73 -8.92 25.14
C ASN A 699 2.96 -7.90 24.30
N GLN A 700 1.82 -8.31 23.75
CA GLN A 700 1.05 -7.52 22.78
C GLN A 700 0.17 -6.43 23.42
N ASP A 701 0.00 -6.43 24.75
CA ASP A 701 -0.80 -5.45 25.49
C ASP A 701 0.10 -4.35 26.11
N THR A 702 1.30 -4.71 26.56
CA THR A 702 2.31 -3.74 27.06
C THR A 702 3.23 -3.20 25.97
N HIS A 703 3.27 -3.86 24.81
CA HIS A 703 4.20 -3.60 23.69
C HIS A 703 5.69 -3.71 24.07
N GLN A 704 6.00 -4.58 25.03
CA GLN A 704 7.36 -4.80 25.53
C GLN A 704 7.89 -6.20 25.20
N ILE A 705 9.22 -6.34 25.20
CA ILE A 705 9.93 -7.59 24.91
C ILE A 705 10.05 -8.42 26.19
N VAL A 706 9.82 -9.73 26.11
CA VAL A 706 9.74 -10.63 27.27
C VAL A 706 10.69 -11.83 27.13
N ASP A 707 11.47 -12.10 28.18
CA ASP A 707 12.38 -13.26 28.23
C ASP A 707 11.69 -14.58 28.66
N GLU A 708 12.45 -15.66 28.67
CA GLU A 708 11.92 -16.99 28.99
C GLU A 708 11.37 -17.13 30.41
N TYR A 709 11.86 -16.31 31.34
CA TYR A 709 11.41 -16.19 32.73
C TYR A 709 10.21 -15.24 32.90
N GLY A 710 9.67 -14.69 31.81
CA GLY A 710 8.51 -13.78 31.84
C GLY A 710 8.86 -12.31 32.13
N ARG A 711 10.14 -11.96 32.26
CA ARG A 711 10.55 -10.59 32.62
C ARG A 711 10.48 -9.65 31.43
N THR A 712 10.04 -8.41 31.68
CA THR A 712 10.14 -7.32 30.69
C THR A 712 11.61 -6.93 30.48
N ARG A 713 12.05 -6.77 29.23
CA ARG A 713 13.47 -6.56 28.85
C ARG A 713 13.69 -5.25 28.09
N PHE A 714 14.76 -4.55 28.44
CA PHE A 714 15.26 -3.39 27.69
C PHE A 714 16.70 -3.62 27.23
N PHE A 715 17.00 -3.10 26.04
CA PHE A 715 18.29 -3.28 25.38
C PHE A 715 18.93 -1.93 25.07
N HIS A 716 20.13 -1.72 25.61
CA HIS A 716 20.97 -0.55 25.35
C HIS A 716 22.31 -1.04 24.78
N GLY A 717 22.72 -0.50 23.64
CA GLY A 717 23.78 -1.12 22.85
C GLY A 717 24.38 -0.25 21.75
N THR A 718 25.20 -0.88 20.91
CA THR A 718 25.85 -0.21 19.79
C THR A 718 25.93 -1.11 18.55
N ASN A 719 26.14 -0.51 17.37
CA ASN A 719 26.29 -1.20 16.11
C ASN A 719 27.76 -1.59 15.86
N VAL A 720 27.98 -2.82 15.37
CA VAL A 720 29.27 -3.31 14.85
C VAL A 720 29.02 -3.92 13.47
N VAL A 721 29.44 -3.22 12.42
CA VAL A 721 29.21 -3.61 11.02
C VAL A 721 30.53 -3.50 10.26
N MET A 722 30.87 -4.46 9.40
CA MET A 722 32.03 -4.37 8.49
C MET A 722 31.53 -4.43 7.04
N LYS A 723 31.52 -3.27 6.36
CA LYS A 723 30.87 -3.07 5.05
C LYS A 723 31.73 -3.52 3.85
N GLU A 724 33.03 -3.75 4.07
CA GLU A 724 34.01 -4.15 3.05
C GLU A 724 34.67 -5.48 3.40
N GLU A 725 35.33 -6.10 2.41
CA GLU A 725 36.11 -7.34 2.55
C GLU A 725 37.11 -7.24 3.73
N PRO A 726 37.18 -8.23 4.64
CA PRO A 726 36.59 -9.56 4.58
C PRO A 726 35.20 -9.69 5.23
N TRP A 727 34.47 -8.58 5.43
CA TRP A 727 33.12 -8.46 6.00
C TRP A 727 32.95 -8.88 7.47
N TYR A 728 34.01 -9.27 8.15
CA TYR A 728 34.06 -9.45 9.61
C TYR A 728 35.17 -8.59 10.21
N ARG A 729 35.05 -8.25 11.49
CA ARG A 729 36.09 -7.50 12.23
C ARG A 729 37.14 -8.49 12.79
N PRO A 730 38.44 -8.14 12.85
CA PRO A 730 39.44 -9.01 13.46
C PRO A 730 39.23 -9.16 14.98
N PHE A 731 39.54 -10.33 15.53
CA PHE A 731 39.51 -10.60 16.98
C PHE A 731 40.70 -9.97 17.73
N GLU A 732 41.84 -9.78 17.08
CA GLU A 732 43.00 -9.14 17.69
C GLU A 732 42.91 -7.62 17.58
N TRP A 733 42.76 -6.94 18.72
CA TRP A 733 42.81 -5.48 18.79
C TRP A 733 44.19 -4.98 18.36
N THR A 734 44.23 -4.12 17.35
CA THR A 734 45.47 -3.49 16.87
C THR A 734 45.26 -1.97 16.68
N PRO A 735 46.23 -1.11 17.08
CA PRO A 735 46.04 0.34 17.01
C PRO A 735 45.71 0.85 15.60
N GLY A 736 44.59 1.56 15.48
CA GLY A 736 44.07 2.09 14.22
C GLY A 736 43.24 1.11 13.39
N VAL A 737 43.05 -0.13 13.86
CA VAL A 737 42.17 -1.14 13.22
C VAL A 737 40.95 -1.37 14.11
N SER A 738 39.77 -1.08 13.56
CA SER A 738 38.50 -1.35 14.23
C SER A 738 38.24 -2.87 14.27
N SER A 739 38.15 -3.41 15.48
CA SER A 739 38.16 -4.84 15.84
C SER A 739 36.86 -5.23 16.55
N PHE A 740 36.66 -6.55 16.72
CA PHE A 740 35.63 -7.08 17.61
C PHE A 740 36.12 -8.39 18.22
N GLY A 741 36.91 -8.24 19.30
CA GLY A 741 37.44 -9.33 20.12
C GLY A 741 37.16 -9.16 21.62
N GLU A 742 37.80 -9.98 22.45
CA GLU A 742 37.65 -10.03 23.92
C GLU A 742 37.55 -8.64 24.56
N ARG A 743 38.55 -7.78 24.25
CA ARG A 743 38.64 -6.42 24.76
C ARG A 743 37.48 -5.55 24.33
N ASP A 744 36.95 -5.73 23.12
CA ASP A 744 35.85 -4.92 22.59
C ASP A 744 34.51 -5.31 23.22
N VAL A 745 34.30 -6.59 23.52
CA VAL A 745 33.11 -7.05 24.22
C VAL A 745 33.17 -6.70 25.71
N GLN A 746 34.32 -6.86 26.37
CA GLN A 746 34.54 -6.38 27.74
C GLN A 746 34.36 -4.85 27.85
N ASN A 747 34.84 -4.09 26.87
CA ASN A 747 34.60 -2.65 26.74
C ASN A 747 33.09 -2.32 26.75
N MET A 748 32.29 -3.01 25.94
CA MET A 748 30.83 -2.82 25.90
C MET A 748 30.17 -3.20 27.24
N HIS A 749 30.57 -4.33 27.82
CA HIS A 749 30.09 -4.80 29.12
C HIS A 749 30.33 -3.76 30.22
N ASP A 750 31.54 -3.20 30.31
CA ASP A 750 31.94 -2.28 31.37
C ASP A 750 31.27 -0.88 31.25
N LEU A 751 30.88 -0.48 30.04
CA LEU A 751 29.96 0.64 29.81
C LEU A 751 28.50 0.34 30.17
N GLY A 752 28.18 -0.90 30.55
CA GLY A 752 26.82 -1.30 30.88
C GLY A 752 25.95 -1.68 29.68
N LEU A 753 26.50 -1.78 28.47
CA LEU A 753 25.73 -2.22 27.32
C LEU A 753 25.31 -3.69 27.50
N ASN A 754 24.19 -4.07 26.90
CA ASN A 754 23.72 -5.45 26.91
C ASN A 754 23.39 -5.99 25.51
N VAL A 755 23.42 -5.19 24.45
CA VAL A 755 23.21 -5.66 23.07
C VAL A 755 24.25 -5.10 22.09
N VAL A 756 24.56 -5.87 21.05
CA VAL A 756 25.24 -5.41 19.83
C VAL A 756 24.40 -5.76 18.60
N ARG A 757 24.21 -4.80 17.68
CA ARG A 757 23.66 -5.08 16.35
C ARG A 757 24.84 -5.42 15.44
N LEU A 758 24.97 -6.71 15.09
CA LEU A 758 26.14 -7.30 14.46
C LEU A 758 25.88 -7.52 12.97
N GLY A 759 26.44 -6.63 12.15
CA GLY A 759 26.22 -6.57 10.71
C GLY A 759 26.80 -7.76 9.95
N HIS A 760 25.93 -8.46 9.24
CA HIS A 760 26.21 -9.55 8.32
C HIS A 760 26.07 -9.06 6.88
N SER A 761 27.13 -9.20 6.09
CA SER A 761 27.06 -8.96 4.65
C SER A 761 26.58 -10.22 3.91
N TRP A 762 25.52 -10.10 3.11
CA TRP A 762 25.11 -11.16 2.17
C TRP A 762 26.23 -11.43 1.14
N ALA A 763 27.00 -10.40 0.75
CA ALA A 763 28.17 -10.55 -0.10
C ALA A 763 29.24 -11.48 0.49
N GLY A 764 29.51 -11.37 1.79
CA GLY A 764 30.47 -12.23 2.49
C GLY A 764 29.97 -13.66 2.69
N ALA A 765 28.66 -13.84 2.85
CA ALA A 765 28.03 -15.13 3.09
C ALA A 765 27.74 -15.95 1.81
N GLU A 766 27.34 -15.32 0.70
CA GLU A 766 26.95 -15.97 -0.57
C GLU A 766 27.70 -15.36 -1.78
N PRO A 767 29.05 -15.42 -1.83
CA PRO A 767 29.84 -14.77 -2.88
C PRO A 767 29.59 -15.36 -4.28
N VAL A 768 29.09 -16.60 -4.36
CA VAL A 768 28.59 -17.25 -5.58
C VAL A 768 27.18 -17.75 -5.30
N ARG A 769 26.23 -17.54 -6.22
CA ARG A 769 24.80 -17.78 -5.98
C ARG A 769 24.51 -19.26 -5.65
N GLY A 770 23.97 -19.51 -4.46
CA GLY A 770 23.72 -20.84 -3.90
C GLY A 770 24.92 -21.51 -3.23
N GLU A 771 26.11 -20.89 -3.24
CA GLU A 771 27.33 -21.41 -2.61
C GLU A 771 27.71 -20.55 -1.40
N TYR A 772 27.47 -21.07 -0.20
CA TYR A 772 27.66 -20.35 1.05
C TYR A 772 29.08 -20.48 1.61
N ASN A 773 29.68 -19.34 1.97
CA ASN A 773 30.99 -19.23 2.58
C ASN A 773 30.94 -19.61 4.08
N GLN A 774 31.05 -20.92 4.37
CA GLN A 774 31.01 -21.41 5.75
C GLN A 774 32.10 -20.79 6.64
N THR A 775 33.29 -20.48 6.11
CA THR A 775 34.37 -19.85 6.87
C THR A 775 33.97 -18.46 7.41
N PHE A 776 33.22 -17.68 6.63
CA PHE A 776 32.65 -16.41 7.08
C PHE A 776 31.62 -16.62 8.20
N LEU A 777 30.66 -17.54 7.99
CA LEU A 777 29.62 -17.86 8.96
C LEU A 777 30.21 -18.38 10.29
N ASP A 778 31.20 -19.26 10.23
CA ASP A 778 31.91 -19.79 11.40
C ASP A 778 32.69 -18.72 12.18
N ILE A 779 33.11 -17.63 11.52
CA ILE A 779 33.74 -16.48 12.18
C ILE A 779 32.68 -15.60 12.84
N MET A 780 31.58 -15.29 12.15
CA MET A 780 30.48 -14.52 12.74
C MET A 780 29.87 -15.23 13.96
N LYS A 781 29.68 -16.56 13.90
CA LYS A 781 29.24 -17.38 15.04
C LYS A 781 30.18 -17.30 16.24
N LYS A 782 31.51 -17.27 16.01
CA LYS A 782 32.49 -17.07 17.09
C LYS A 782 32.38 -15.68 17.71
N GLN A 783 32.11 -14.64 16.90
CA GLN A 783 31.85 -13.29 17.41
C GLN A 783 30.52 -13.23 18.19
N THR A 784 29.48 -13.94 17.77
CA THR A 784 28.24 -14.10 18.55
C THR A 784 28.46 -14.82 19.88
N LYS A 785 29.27 -15.89 19.88
CA LYS A 785 29.60 -16.66 21.09
C LYS A 785 30.44 -15.86 22.10
N LEU A 786 31.42 -15.09 21.60
CA LEU A 786 32.22 -14.18 22.39
C LEU A 786 31.38 -13.10 23.10
N ALA A 787 30.30 -12.64 22.45
CA ALA A 787 29.31 -11.76 23.06
C ALA A 787 28.53 -12.47 24.20
N GLU A 788 28.10 -13.72 24.01
CA GLU A 788 27.42 -14.52 25.04
C GLU A 788 28.28 -14.68 26.30
N GLU A 789 29.57 -14.95 26.13
CA GLU A 789 30.55 -15.17 27.21
C GLU A 789 30.77 -13.92 28.10
N HIS A 790 30.33 -12.74 27.64
CA HIS A 790 30.36 -11.47 28.38
C HIS A 790 28.95 -10.92 28.68
N GLY A 791 27.89 -11.72 28.55
CA GLY A 791 26.52 -11.27 28.84
C GLY A 791 25.97 -10.23 27.84
N ILE A 792 26.49 -10.21 26.60
CA ILE A 792 26.06 -9.33 25.52
C ILE A 792 25.19 -10.10 24.52
N TYR A 793 23.97 -9.62 24.32
CA TYR A 793 23.01 -10.13 23.35
C TYR A 793 23.39 -9.67 21.92
N VAL A 794 23.01 -10.44 20.91
CA VAL A 794 23.29 -10.13 19.50
C VAL A 794 22.01 -10.01 18.70
N LEU A 795 21.83 -8.86 18.05
CA LEU A 795 20.87 -8.71 16.95
C LEU A 795 21.61 -8.98 15.64
N VAL A 796 21.20 -10.06 14.94
CA VAL A 796 21.79 -10.45 13.66
C VAL A 796 21.19 -9.57 12.57
N ASP A 797 21.99 -8.69 11.97
CA ASP A 797 21.55 -7.66 11.03
C ASP A 797 22.07 -7.90 9.62
N VAL A 798 21.18 -8.04 8.62
CA VAL A 798 21.62 -8.11 7.22
C VAL A 798 21.80 -6.70 6.68
N HIS A 799 23.04 -6.22 6.72
CA HIS A 799 23.36 -4.83 6.50
C HIS A 799 23.60 -4.49 5.02
N GLN A 800 23.13 -3.31 4.59
CA GLN A 800 23.37 -2.77 3.26
C GLN A 800 23.34 -1.24 3.27
N ASP A 801 24.01 -0.63 2.30
CA ASP A 801 23.97 0.80 1.97
C ASP A 801 23.99 0.94 0.46
N VAL A 802 22.98 1.57 -0.16
CA VAL A 802 22.93 1.73 -1.64
C VAL A 802 22.99 0.35 -2.37
N LEU A 803 22.65 -0.71 -1.64
CA LEU A 803 22.54 -2.12 -2.00
C LEU A 803 23.82 -2.84 -2.47
N ALA A 804 24.56 -2.32 -3.46
CA ALA A 804 25.53 -3.11 -4.23
C ALA A 804 26.79 -2.35 -4.68
N LYS A 805 27.92 -3.07 -4.77
CA LYS A 805 29.27 -2.56 -5.10
C LYS A 805 29.34 -1.90 -6.49
N GLN A 806 28.60 -2.41 -7.48
CA GLN A 806 28.48 -1.80 -8.81
C GLN A 806 27.69 -0.46 -8.81
N LEU A 807 26.96 -0.18 -7.74
CA LEU A 807 26.19 1.06 -7.51
C LEU A 807 26.88 1.97 -6.48
N CYS A 808 28.17 1.77 -6.21
CA CYS A 808 28.93 2.43 -5.14
C CYS A 808 28.36 2.20 -3.73
N GLY A 809 27.71 1.05 -3.52
CA GLY A 809 27.13 0.61 -2.26
C GLY A 809 27.73 -0.68 -1.71
N HIS A 810 27.12 -1.19 -0.64
CA HIS A 810 27.56 -2.37 0.11
C HIS A 810 26.34 -3.22 0.50
N GLY A 811 26.52 -4.53 0.70
CA GLY A 811 25.50 -5.42 1.27
C GLY A 811 25.31 -6.72 0.48
N VAL A 812 24.79 -6.63 -0.75
CA VAL A 812 24.49 -7.80 -1.60
C VAL A 812 25.72 -8.31 -2.38
N PRO A 813 25.79 -9.61 -2.70
CA PRO A 813 26.90 -10.18 -3.48
C PRO A 813 26.96 -9.66 -4.92
N ASP A 814 28.16 -9.67 -5.50
CA ASP A 814 28.44 -9.08 -6.81
C ASP A 814 27.58 -9.66 -7.95
N TRP A 815 27.17 -10.93 -7.88
CA TRP A 815 26.29 -11.56 -8.88
C TRP A 815 24.86 -11.00 -8.91
N PHE A 816 24.46 -10.21 -7.90
CA PHE A 816 23.15 -9.56 -7.82
C PHE A 816 22.92 -8.51 -8.91
N VAL A 817 23.98 -7.91 -9.47
CA VAL A 817 23.90 -6.83 -10.48
C VAL A 817 24.45 -7.28 -11.84
N LYS A 818 23.59 -7.41 -12.86
CA LYS A 818 24.02 -7.58 -14.26
C LYS A 818 24.23 -6.22 -14.94
N LYS A 819 25.15 -6.23 -15.91
CA LYS A 819 25.81 -5.08 -16.54
C LYS A 819 24.93 -4.38 -17.59
N ASP A 820 23.86 -5.03 -18.03
CA ASP A 820 23.06 -4.71 -19.22
C ASP A 820 21.63 -4.23 -18.90
N TRP A 821 21.07 -4.56 -17.73
CA TRP A 821 19.68 -4.22 -17.34
C TRP A 821 19.30 -2.75 -17.49
N ILE A 822 20.27 -1.86 -17.33
CA ILE A 822 20.06 -0.42 -17.49
C ILE A 822 21.00 0.06 -18.59
N THR A 823 20.42 0.64 -19.64
CA THR A 823 21.12 1.00 -20.88
C THR A 823 21.18 2.50 -21.10
N GLY A 824 22.28 2.98 -21.67
CA GLY A 824 22.45 4.39 -22.03
C GLY A 824 22.46 5.31 -20.80
N PHE A 825 21.88 6.51 -20.93
CA PHE A 825 21.99 7.58 -19.93
C PHE A 825 21.33 7.27 -18.57
N ARG A 826 20.47 6.24 -18.46
CA ARG A 826 19.79 5.88 -17.21
C ARG A 826 20.67 5.10 -16.22
N ARG A 827 21.85 4.65 -16.65
CA ARG A 827 22.82 3.96 -15.79
C ARG A 827 23.26 4.84 -14.61
N PHE A 828 23.82 4.20 -13.59
CA PHE A 828 24.32 4.89 -12.40
C PHE A 828 25.38 5.96 -12.77
N PRO A 829 25.36 7.17 -12.18
CA PRO A 829 24.41 7.68 -11.19
C PRO A 829 23.41 8.70 -11.81
N PHE A 830 22.54 8.28 -12.72
CA PHE A 830 21.46 9.16 -13.21
C PHE A 830 20.29 9.20 -12.21
N PRO A 831 19.72 10.39 -11.89
CA PRO A 831 19.94 11.70 -12.52
C PRO A 831 21.01 12.60 -11.88
N GLN A 832 21.66 12.17 -10.79
CA GLN A 832 22.73 12.91 -10.09
C GLN A 832 23.82 13.37 -11.07
N LYS A 833 24.10 12.56 -12.11
CA LYS A 833 24.89 12.95 -13.29
C LYS A 833 24.23 12.48 -14.58
N LEU A 834 24.27 13.35 -15.59
CA LEU A 834 23.74 13.06 -16.94
C LEU A 834 24.61 12.10 -17.76
N LYS A 835 25.86 11.88 -17.34
CA LYS A 835 26.75 10.87 -17.88
C LYS A 835 26.89 9.75 -16.84
N PRO A 836 26.59 8.49 -17.21
CA PRO A 836 26.92 7.34 -16.38
C PRO A 836 28.42 7.27 -16.07
N PHE A 837 28.77 6.59 -14.98
CA PHE A 837 30.15 6.22 -14.69
C PHE A 837 30.72 5.26 -15.74
N THR A 838 32.03 5.35 -15.98
CA THR A 838 32.74 4.30 -16.73
C THR A 838 32.85 3.08 -15.83
N THR A 839 32.58 1.90 -16.39
CA THR A 839 32.67 0.62 -15.68
C THR A 839 33.72 -0.27 -16.33
N ASP A 840 34.28 -1.19 -15.57
CA ASP A 840 35.14 -2.25 -16.09
C ASP A 840 34.36 -3.35 -16.82
N ALA A 841 35.02 -4.49 -17.09
CA ALA A 841 34.42 -5.65 -17.72
C ALA A 841 33.32 -6.31 -16.87
N ASP A 842 33.31 -6.08 -15.55
CA ASP A 842 32.39 -6.70 -14.60
C ASP A 842 31.29 -5.78 -14.06
N GLY A 843 31.34 -4.50 -14.45
CA GLY A 843 30.29 -3.52 -14.17
C GLY A 843 30.60 -2.63 -12.96
N PHE A 844 31.77 -2.79 -12.34
CA PHE A 844 32.21 -1.93 -11.24
C PHE A 844 32.68 -0.57 -11.77
N PRO A 845 32.36 0.55 -11.09
CA PRO A 845 32.86 1.87 -11.44
C PRO A 845 34.39 1.90 -11.52
N SER A 846 34.92 2.15 -12.71
CA SER A 846 36.37 2.12 -13.00
C SER A 846 36.82 3.46 -13.60
N PRO A 847 37.67 4.24 -12.89
CA PRO A 847 38.23 3.96 -11.57
C PRO A 847 37.20 4.07 -10.43
N GLN A 848 37.45 3.34 -9.33
CA GLN A 848 36.60 3.31 -8.13
C GLN A 848 36.40 4.70 -7.50
N SER A 849 37.38 5.60 -7.66
CA SER A 849 37.30 6.99 -7.20
C SER A 849 36.14 7.80 -7.81
N GLN A 850 35.45 7.29 -8.84
CA GLN A 850 34.17 7.84 -9.30
C GLN A 850 33.10 7.84 -8.21
N CYS A 851 33.06 6.82 -7.33
CA CYS A 851 32.10 6.74 -6.23
C CYS A 851 32.18 7.97 -5.31
N ASN A 852 33.39 8.43 -5.01
CA ASN A 852 33.67 9.61 -4.18
C ASN A 852 33.26 10.95 -4.84
N THR A 853 32.67 10.93 -6.04
CA THR A 853 32.26 12.14 -6.78
C THR A 853 30.77 12.44 -6.68
N ILE A 854 30.03 11.67 -5.89
CA ILE A 854 28.62 11.85 -5.52
C ILE A 854 28.48 11.61 -4.01
N ASP A 855 27.42 12.11 -3.41
CA ASP A 855 27.05 11.73 -2.05
C ASP A 855 26.41 10.33 -2.07
N TRP A 856 26.81 9.45 -1.16
CA TRP A 856 26.30 8.08 -1.08
C TRP A 856 24.80 8.06 -0.71
N SER A 857 24.36 8.94 0.19
CA SER A 857 22.95 9.04 0.60
C SER A 857 22.06 9.48 -0.56
N LEU A 858 22.55 10.42 -1.38
CA LEU A 858 21.87 10.87 -2.60
C LEU A 858 21.87 9.82 -3.72
N SER A 859 22.63 8.73 -3.59
CA SER A 859 22.70 7.66 -4.60
C SER A 859 21.46 6.75 -4.57
N TYR A 860 20.74 6.67 -3.44
CA TYR A 860 19.40 6.06 -3.35
C TYR A 860 18.38 6.72 -4.29
N LEU A 861 18.50 8.03 -4.53
CA LEU A 861 17.69 8.77 -5.51
C LEU A 861 18.13 8.51 -6.97
N SER A 862 18.94 7.49 -7.26
CA SER A 862 19.29 7.14 -8.65
C SER A 862 18.33 6.11 -9.23
N VAL A 863 18.08 6.21 -10.54
CA VAL A 863 17.25 5.22 -11.27
C VAL A 863 17.81 3.80 -11.12
N ALA A 864 19.14 3.67 -11.04
CA ALA A 864 19.79 2.37 -10.95
C ALA A 864 19.60 1.68 -9.58
N VAL A 865 19.69 2.43 -8.49
CA VAL A 865 19.46 1.89 -7.13
C VAL A 865 17.98 1.57 -6.94
N GLY A 866 17.07 2.49 -7.32
CA GLY A 866 15.63 2.23 -7.24
C GLY A 866 15.19 0.98 -8.02
N ASN A 867 15.75 0.76 -9.22
CA ASN A 867 15.49 -0.44 -10.01
C ASN A 867 16.06 -1.72 -9.38
N ALA A 868 17.25 -1.67 -8.78
CA ALA A 868 17.87 -2.82 -8.12
C ALA A 868 17.03 -3.30 -6.92
N PHE A 869 16.53 -2.37 -6.10
CA PHE A 869 15.59 -2.68 -5.00
C PHE A 869 14.25 -3.25 -5.51
N VAL A 870 13.63 -2.64 -6.53
CA VAL A 870 12.37 -3.17 -7.11
C VAL A 870 12.53 -4.59 -7.65
N ARG A 871 13.70 -4.96 -8.15
CA ARG A 871 13.99 -6.33 -8.60
C ARG A 871 14.10 -7.33 -7.44
N LEU A 872 14.55 -6.91 -6.26
CA LEU A 872 14.49 -7.72 -5.03
C LEU A 872 13.02 -7.94 -4.62
N TYR A 873 12.27 -6.85 -4.46
CA TYR A 873 10.88 -6.86 -4.00
C TYR A 873 9.95 -7.67 -4.90
N ASN A 874 10.04 -7.48 -6.22
CA ASN A 874 9.25 -8.22 -7.20
C ASN A 874 9.82 -9.61 -7.56
N ASN A 875 10.85 -10.08 -6.84
CA ASN A 875 11.52 -11.37 -7.06
C ASN A 875 12.02 -11.59 -8.52
N PHE A 876 12.44 -10.52 -9.19
CA PHE A 876 12.95 -10.57 -10.55
C PHE A 876 14.25 -11.40 -10.60
N ASP A 877 14.44 -12.24 -11.62
CA ASP A 877 15.52 -13.24 -11.70
C ASP A 877 15.65 -14.17 -10.45
N GLY A 878 14.59 -14.28 -9.63
CA GLY A 878 14.58 -15.05 -8.39
C GLY A 878 15.38 -14.43 -7.23
N LEU A 879 15.59 -13.11 -7.23
CA LEU A 879 16.41 -12.44 -6.20
C LEU A 879 15.77 -12.42 -4.80
N GLY A 880 14.44 -12.32 -4.71
CA GLY A 880 13.72 -12.43 -3.44
C GLY A 880 13.75 -13.85 -2.87
N ASP A 881 13.76 -14.87 -3.73
CA ASP A 881 13.95 -16.26 -3.32
C ASP A 881 15.39 -16.53 -2.88
N ALA A 882 16.38 -15.95 -3.55
CA ALA A 882 17.78 -16.05 -3.11
C ALA A 882 18.00 -15.38 -1.74
N PHE A 883 17.42 -14.18 -1.54
CA PHE A 883 17.43 -13.49 -0.25
C PHE A 883 16.75 -14.30 0.86
N ALA A 884 15.62 -14.95 0.57
CA ALA A 884 14.93 -15.81 1.52
C ALA A 884 15.66 -17.14 1.79
N ALA A 885 16.39 -17.68 0.80
CA ALA A 885 17.27 -18.84 0.96
C ALA A 885 18.51 -18.52 1.80
N TYR A 886 19.13 -17.34 1.60
CA TYR A 886 20.17 -16.81 2.46
C TYR A 886 19.66 -16.66 3.90
N TRP A 887 18.48 -16.08 4.11
CA TRP A 887 17.87 -15.98 5.43
C TRP A 887 17.60 -17.34 6.10
N LYS A 888 17.23 -18.37 5.31
CA LYS A 888 17.14 -19.75 5.82
C LYS A 888 18.50 -20.28 6.28
N LYS A 889 19.55 -20.08 5.48
CA LYS A 889 20.92 -20.50 5.85
C LYS A 889 21.39 -19.78 7.10
N LEU A 890 21.20 -18.46 7.17
CA LEU A 890 21.62 -17.65 8.31
C LEU A 890 20.87 -18.03 9.60
N ALA A 891 19.54 -18.22 9.55
CA ALA A 891 18.78 -18.71 10.71
C ALA A 891 19.19 -20.14 11.13
N SER A 892 19.50 -21.02 10.17
CA SER A 892 20.00 -22.38 10.49
C SER A 892 21.39 -22.40 11.15
N GLU A 893 22.15 -21.30 11.07
CA GLU A 893 23.39 -21.14 11.83
C GLU A 893 23.15 -20.69 13.27
N TYR A 894 22.02 -20.05 13.56
CA TYR A 894 21.80 -19.33 14.81
C TYR A 894 20.70 -19.89 15.72
N VAL A 895 19.82 -20.78 15.24
CA VAL A 895 18.69 -21.36 15.99
C VAL A 895 19.03 -21.91 17.40
N ASP A 896 20.20 -22.51 17.60
CA ASP A 896 20.63 -23.02 18.91
C ASP A 896 21.22 -21.96 19.85
N THR A 897 21.45 -20.73 19.36
CA THR A 897 22.29 -19.70 20.00
C THR A 897 21.51 -18.81 20.96
N THR A 898 21.69 -19.04 22.27
CA THR A 898 20.92 -18.44 23.37
C THR A 898 20.88 -16.91 23.38
N ASN A 899 21.98 -16.22 23.01
CA ASN A 899 22.07 -14.75 23.10
C ASN A 899 21.57 -14.00 21.86
N VAL A 900 21.04 -14.68 20.84
CA VAL A 900 20.46 -14.01 19.66
C VAL A 900 19.07 -13.49 19.99
N VAL A 901 18.88 -12.16 19.97
CA VAL A 901 17.57 -11.52 20.27
C VAL A 901 16.65 -11.45 19.06
N GLY A 902 17.20 -11.67 17.87
CA GLY A 902 16.43 -11.71 16.64
C GLY A 902 17.24 -11.55 15.35
N TYR A 903 16.48 -11.56 14.27
CA TYR A 903 16.93 -11.45 12.89
C TYR A 903 16.40 -10.15 12.28
N ASN A 904 17.25 -9.13 12.11
CA ASN A 904 16.89 -7.87 11.44
C ASN A 904 16.99 -8.03 9.92
N LEU A 905 15.82 -8.11 9.27
CA LEU A 905 15.68 -8.67 7.92
C LEU A 905 16.52 -7.97 6.84
N LEU A 906 16.59 -6.64 6.88
CA LEU A 906 17.44 -5.82 6.00
C LEU A 906 17.56 -4.41 6.58
N ASN A 907 18.79 -3.90 6.68
CA ASN A 907 19.05 -2.50 7.02
C ASN A 907 18.51 -1.53 5.94
N GLU A 908 17.84 -0.46 6.37
CA GLU A 908 17.43 0.72 5.59
C GLU A 908 16.84 0.41 4.19
N PRO A 909 15.72 -0.35 4.13
CA PRO A 909 15.11 -0.78 2.87
C PRO A 909 14.60 0.43 2.06
N TRP A 910 15.23 0.71 0.92
CA TRP A 910 14.83 1.84 0.07
C TRP A 910 13.49 1.61 -0.61
N ALA A 911 12.68 2.66 -0.75
CA ALA A 911 11.32 2.59 -1.29
C ALA A 911 11.19 1.96 -2.69
N GLY A 912 12.20 2.07 -3.55
CA GLY A 912 12.27 1.43 -4.86
C GLY A 912 12.44 2.41 -6.03
N ASP A 913 11.88 2.08 -7.20
CA ASP A 913 11.96 2.89 -8.43
C ASP A 913 10.92 4.02 -8.39
N THR A 914 11.29 5.08 -7.68
CA THR A 914 10.50 6.31 -7.50
C THR A 914 10.32 7.12 -8.78
N TYR A 915 11.01 6.75 -9.87
CA TYR A 915 10.85 7.35 -11.21
C TYR A 915 9.80 6.61 -12.04
N ALA A 916 9.70 5.29 -11.90
CA ALA A 916 8.62 4.49 -12.47
C ALA A 916 7.30 4.68 -11.71
N ASP A 917 7.35 4.81 -10.37
CA ASP A 917 6.19 5.09 -9.54
C ASP A 917 6.50 6.11 -8.42
N PRO A 918 6.27 7.41 -8.66
CA PRO A 918 6.44 8.44 -7.64
C PRO A 918 5.51 8.30 -6.42
N THR A 919 4.48 7.46 -6.45
CA THR A 919 3.56 7.31 -5.31
C THR A 919 4.20 6.59 -4.12
N ILE A 920 5.28 5.83 -4.34
CA ILE A 920 6.01 5.13 -3.26
C ILE A 920 6.87 6.08 -2.40
N LEU A 921 7.00 7.37 -2.78
CA LEU A 921 7.55 8.44 -1.94
C LEU A 921 6.51 9.03 -0.96
N VAL A 922 5.23 8.70 -1.09
CA VAL A 922 4.21 9.11 -0.11
C VAL A 922 4.33 8.19 1.11
N PRO A 923 4.37 8.73 2.35
CA PRO A 923 4.63 7.90 3.51
C PRO A 923 3.67 6.72 3.68
N GLY A 924 4.24 5.57 4.06
CA GLY A 924 3.58 4.29 4.23
C GLY A 924 3.10 3.64 2.94
N VAL A 925 3.44 4.15 1.74
CA VAL A 925 3.09 3.49 0.47
C VAL A 925 4.09 2.39 0.12
N ALA A 926 5.38 2.61 0.35
CA ALA A 926 6.43 1.63 0.03
C ALA A 926 6.35 0.36 0.90
N ASP A 927 6.26 0.51 2.23
CA ASP A 927 6.12 -0.60 3.20
C ASP A 927 5.14 -1.67 2.71
N ARG A 928 3.85 -1.32 2.59
CA ARG A 928 2.77 -2.25 2.21
C ARG A 928 2.83 -2.76 0.76
N LYS A 929 3.46 -2.01 -0.14
CA LYS A 929 3.44 -2.31 -1.58
C LYS A 929 4.63 -3.17 -2.00
N ASN A 930 5.79 -2.92 -1.40
CA ASN A 930 7.07 -3.44 -1.84
C ASN A 930 7.74 -4.29 -0.75
N LEU A 931 7.71 -3.85 0.52
CA LEU A 931 8.45 -4.51 1.61
C LEU A 931 7.67 -5.68 2.23
N GLU A 932 6.36 -5.53 2.46
CA GLU A 932 5.52 -6.52 3.16
C GLU A 932 5.57 -7.90 2.50
N GLY A 933 5.63 -7.95 1.17
CA GLY A 933 5.80 -9.19 0.40
C GLY A 933 7.19 -9.83 0.50
N LEU A 934 8.24 -9.03 0.67
CA LEU A 934 9.61 -9.53 0.86
C LEU A 934 9.80 -10.08 2.28
N TRP A 935 9.31 -9.35 3.30
CA TRP A 935 9.38 -9.79 4.69
C TRP A 935 8.64 -11.11 4.89
N ASN A 936 7.40 -11.22 4.41
CA ASN A 936 6.65 -12.48 4.44
C ASN A 936 7.38 -13.64 3.73
N ARG A 937 8.13 -13.39 2.65
CA ARG A 937 8.94 -14.41 1.95
C ARG A 937 10.14 -14.87 2.79
N ALA A 938 10.90 -13.93 3.36
CA ALA A 938 12.06 -14.23 4.20
C ALA A 938 11.65 -14.92 5.52
N SER A 939 10.69 -14.34 6.24
CA SER A 939 10.16 -14.88 7.50
C SER A 939 9.63 -16.31 7.37
N LYS A 940 8.96 -16.63 6.25
CA LYS A 940 8.47 -18.00 5.97
C LYS A 940 9.61 -19.01 5.79
N GLN A 941 10.77 -18.59 5.31
CA GLN A 941 11.95 -19.45 5.17
C GLN A 941 12.73 -19.56 6.49
N ILE A 942 12.85 -18.47 7.27
CA ILE A 942 13.37 -18.50 8.65
C ILE A 942 12.56 -19.50 9.49
N ARG A 943 11.22 -19.37 9.51
CA ARG A 943 10.29 -20.27 10.23
C ARG A 943 10.24 -21.70 9.67
N SER A 944 11.05 -22.04 8.68
CA SER A 944 11.26 -23.43 8.23
C SER A 944 12.50 -24.10 8.85
N VAL A 945 13.27 -23.37 9.68
CA VAL A 945 14.43 -23.86 10.45
C VAL A 945 14.46 -23.35 11.90
N ASP A 946 13.96 -22.13 12.15
CA ASP A 946 13.90 -21.49 13.46
C ASP A 946 12.49 -20.93 13.71
N ASN A 947 11.77 -21.57 14.62
CA ASN A 947 10.40 -21.20 14.97
C ASN A 947 10.31 -20.07 16.01
N ASP A 948 11.37 -19.81 16.76
CA ASP A 948 11.27 -19.12 18.04
C ASP A 948 11.93 -17.75 18.09
N THR A 949 13.10 -17.59 17.46
CA THR A 949 13.86 -16.34 17.44
C THR A 949 13.06 -15.21 16.79
N LEU A 950 13.02 -14.03 17.41
CA LEU A 950 12.15 -12.93 16.96
C LEU A 950 12.59 -12.36 15.60
N ILE A 951 11.63 -11.95 14.79
CA ILE A 951 11.89 -11.36 13.47
C ILE A 951 11.78 -9.84 13.58
N TRP A 952 12.90 -9.17 13.36
CA TRP A 952 13.03 -7.71 13.44
C TRP A 952 12.90 -7.16 12.02
N PHE A 953 12.02 -6.18 11.80
CA PHE A 953 11.70 -5.69 10.45
C PHE A 953 11.67 -4.17 10.40
N GLU A 954 12.29 -3.62 9.35
CA GLU A 954 12.33 -2.18 9.09
C GLU A 954 11.28 -1.78 8.02
N GLY A 955 10.72 -0.58 8.17
CA GLY A 955 10.03 0.15 7.10
C GLY A 955 11.02 1.06 6.35
N THR A 956 10.56 1.84 5.36
CA THR A 956 11.50 2.74 4.66
C THR A 956 12.05 3.84 5.57
N THR A 957 13.34 4.17 5.44
CA THR A 957 14.05 5.07 6.38
C THR A 957 13.42 6.47 6.53
N PHE A 958 12.64 6.93 5.56
CA PHE A 958 11.98 8.25 5.61
C PHE A 958 10.51 8.20 6.09
N ASP A 959 9.98 7.04 6.51
CA ASP A 959 8.56 6.88 6.81
C ASP A 959 8.11 7.43 8.18
N VAL A 960 7.33 8.51 8.12
CA VAL A 960 6.74 9.23 9.27
C VAL A 960 5.74 8.37 10.06
N LEU A 961 5.01 7.48 9.38
CA LEU A 961 4.12 6.45 9.94
C LEU A 961 4.31 5.20 9.08
N SER A 962 4.33 4.02 9.68
CA SER A 962 4.56 2.79 8.95
C SER A 962 3.34 2.45 8.09
N GLY A 963 3.62 1.96 6.88
CA GLY A 963 2.60 1.56 5.94
C GLY A 963 2.08 0.14 6.07
N PHE A 964 2.82 -0.75 6.75
CA PHE A 964 2.51 -2.18 6.82
C PHE A 964 1.08 -2.45 7.29
N ASN A 965 0.36 -3.35 6.63
CA ASN A 965 -0.98 -3.76 7.07
C ASN A 965 -0.88 -4.63 8.33
N ASN A 966 0.06 -5.58 8.30
CA ASN A 966 0.38 -6.54 9.35
C ASN A 966 1.91 -6.63 9.51
N VAL A 967 2.35 -7.15 10.66
CA VAL A 967 3.76 -7.58 10.84
C VAL A 967 4.08 -8.78 9.93
N PRO A 968 5.37 -9.15 9.74
CA PRO A 968 5.73 -10.36 9.00
C PRO A 968 5.06 -11.62 9.58
N LEU A 969 4.33 -12.36 8.74
CA LEU A 969 3.48 -13.51 9.07
C LEU A 969 2.31 -13.23 10.04
N GLY A 970 2.00 -11.96 10.34
CA GLY A 970 0.85 -11.55 11.16
C GLY A 970 1.01 -11.73 12.69
N ASP A 971 1.98 -12.52 13.15
CA ASP A 971 2.22 -12.79 14.57
C ASP A 971 3.07 -11.70 15.25
N GLY A 972 2.39 -10.66 15.75
CA GLY A 972 3.02 -9.58 16.51
C GLY A 972 3.74 -10.01 17.80
N SER A 973 3.50 -11.22 18.31
CA SER A 973 4.23 -11.76 19.46
C SER A 973 5.61 -12.32 19.10
N LYS A 974 5.83 -12.65 17.81
CA LYS A 974 7.10 -13.19 17.27
C LYS A 974 7.86 -12.23 16.37
N THR A 975 7.47 -10.95 16.34
CA THR A 975 8.11 -9.87 15.57
C THR A 975 8.45 -8.65 16.41
N ILE A 976 9.40 -7.83 15.95
CA ILE A 976 9.72 -6.51 16.50
C ILE A 976 9.82 -5.50 15.34
N HIS A 977 9.22 -4.33 15.51
CA HIS A 977 9.31 -3.23 14.56
C HIS A 977 10.58 -2.41 14.79
N SER A 978 11.52 -2.52 13.88
CA SER A 978 12.81 -1.84 13.92
C SER A 978 12.74 -0.53 13.15
N PHE A 979 13.34 0.52 13.69
CA PHE A 979 13.32 1.85 13.07
C PHE A 979 14.54 2.66 13.49
N HIS A 980 14.94 3.61 12.63
CA HIS A 980 16.06 4.51 12.87
C HIS A 980 15.58 5.93 13.15
N TYR A 981 16.48 6.76 13.70
CA TYR A 981 16.28 8.21 13.78
C TYR A 981 17.57 8.96 13.41
N TYR A 982 17.51 9.61 12.25
CA TYR A 982 18.50 10.55 11.77
C TYR A 982 17.80 11.85 11.34
N ASN A 983 18.35 13.01 11.66
CA ASN A 983 17.72 14.31 11.34
C ASN A 983 18.69 15.17 10.52
N PRO A 984 18.59 15.21 9.18
CA PRO A 984 17.64 14.47 8.29
C PRO A 984 17.93 12.95 8.19
N PRO A 985 16.99 12.11 7.69
CA PRO A 985 15.76 12.45 6.96
C PRO A 985 14.50 12.61 7.81
N GLN A 986 14.46 12.13 9.07
CA GLN A 986 13.33 12.40 9.97
C GLN A 986 13.20 13.91 10.21
N LEU A 987 11.97 14.42 10.17
CA LEU A 987 11.65 15.83 10.39
C LEU A 987 11.16 16.03 11.83
N GLY A 988 11.88 16.87 12.59
CA GLY A 988 11.55 17.18 13.98
C GLY A 988 12.35 16.36 15.01
N PRO A 989 12.06 16.52 16.31
CA PRO A 989 12.78 15.85 17.39
C PRO A 989 12.40 14.36 17.54
N LEU A 990 13.27 13.58 18.19
CA LEU A 990 13.11 12.13 18.38
C LEU A 990 11.74 11.75 18.99
N ARG A 991 11.25 12.52 19.98
CA ARG A 991 9.96 12.26 20.65
C ARG A 991 8.78 12.20 19.67
N ASP A 992 8.80 13.00 18.60
CA ASP A 992 7.73 13.05 17.60
C ASP A 992 7.78 11.79 16.71
N THR A 993 8.99 11.23 16.51
CA THR A 993 9.21 9.92 15.86
C THR A 993 8.78 8.78 16.77
N LEU A 994 9.19 8.76 18.05
CA LEU A 994 8.78 7.72 19.01
C LEU A 994 7.25 7.68 19.19
N TYR A 995 6.59 8.83 19.27
CA TYR A 995 5.13 8.92 19.35
C TYR A 995 4.40 8.34 18.13
N ASN A 996 4.98 8.47 16.93
CA ASN A 996 4.45 7.83 15.72
C ASN A 996 4.75 6.33 15.69
N ARG A 997 5.96 5.91 16.07
CA ARG A 997 6.32 4.49 16.19
C ARG A 997 5.50 3.76 17.25
N GLN A 998 5.20 4.39 18.38
CA GLN A 998 4.30 3.83 19.41
C GLN A 998 2.91 3.52 18.83
N LYS A 999 2.35 4.41 18.00
CA LYS A 999 1.08 4.15 17.30
C LYS A 999 1.17 3.01 16.30
N ASP A 1000 2.27 2.94 15.55
CA ASP A 1000 2.52 1.81 14.65
C ASP A 1000 2.60 0.50 15.43
N ASN A 1001 3.32 0.47 16.55
CA ASN A 1001 3.50 -0.70 17.42
C ASN A 1001 2.18 -1.17 18.05
N ILE A 1002 1.35 -0.24 18.54
CA ILE A 1002 -0.01 -0.51 19.05
C ILE A 1002 -0.89 -1.11 17.94
N ARG A 1003 -0.90 -0.48 16.77
CA ARG A 1003 -1.68 -0.91 15.59
C ARG A 1003 -1.26 -2.29 15.06
N LEU A 1004 0.03 -2.58 15.12
CA LEU A 1004 0.65 -3.83 14.64
C LEU A 1004 0.78 -4.91 15.74
N LYS A 1005 0.34 -4.63 16.98
CA LYS A 1005 0.43 -5.53 18.15
C LYS A 1005 1.85 -6.09 18.39
N THR A 1006 2.85 -5.22 18.28
CA THR A 1006 4.28 -5.54 18.36
C THR A 1006 4.98 -4.61 19.35
N ALA A 1007 6.19 -4.96 19.78
CA ALA A 1007 7.14 -4.02 20.35
C ALA A 1007 7.91 -3.32 19.21
N GLY A 1008 8.66 -2.27 19.54
CA GLY A 1008 9.57 -1.65 18.58
C GLY A 1008 10.79 -1.02 19.24
N VAL A 1009 11.90 -0.99 18.49
CA VAL A 1009 13.24 -0.68 19.00
C VAL A 1009 13.96 0.27 18.05
N LEU A 1010 14.66 1.25 18.61
CA LEU A 1010 15.45 2.23 17.88
C LEU A 1010 16.82 1.62 17.51
N THR A 1011 16.88 0.90 16.38
CA THR A 1011 18.05 0.07 15.98
C THR A 1011 19.25 0.87 15.48
N GLU A 1012 19.03 2.12 15.07
CA GLU A 1012 20.09 3.10 14.85
C GLU A 1012 19.64 4.51 15.25
N LEU A 1013 20.56 5.22 15.90
CA LEU A 1013 20.54 6.67 16.06
C LEU A 1013 21.98 7.20 16.07
N THR A 1014 22.17 8.45 15.66
CA THR A 1014 23.47 9.13 15.71
C THR A 1014 24.13 9.01 17.08
N PHE A 1015 25.35 8.46 17.13
CA PHE A 1015 26.28 8.59 18.24
C PHE A 1015 27.69 8.87 17.67
N TRP A 1016 27.97 10.14 17.39
CA TRP A 1016 29.30 10.60 16.97
C TRP A 1016 29.74 11.81 17.79
N MET A 1017 31.07 12.02 17.89
CA MET A 1017 31.66 13.25 18.43
C MET A 1017 31.21 14.44 17.58
N GLY A 1018 30.71 15.50 18.21
CA GLY A 1018 30.07 16.62 17.53
C GLY A 1018 30.26 17.96 18.23
N ASP A 1019 29.52 18.98 17.78
CA ASP A 1019 29.42 20.26 18.49
C ASP A 1019 28.55 20.17 19.75
N ASP A 1020 28.58 21.19 20.61
CA ASP A 1020 27.80 21.23 21.86
C ASP A 1020 26.29 20.98 21.64
N LYS A 1021 25.77 21.33 20.46
CA LYS A 1021 24.37 21.15 20.10
C LYS A 1021 24.07 19.70 19.72
N GLN A 1022 24.98 19.02 19.02
CA GLN A 1022 24.88 17.58 18.76
C GLN A 1022 24.98 16.80 20.08
N MET A 1023 25.92 17.17 20.97
CA MET A 1023 26.06 16.54 22.29
C MET A 1023 24.84 16.77 23.20
N ALA A 1024 24.24 17.98 23.18
CA ALA A 1024 22.97 18.24 23.87
C ALA A 1024 21.80 17.43 23.28
N GLY A 1025 21.79 17.23 21.96
CA GLY A 1025 20.84 16.36 21.27
C GLY A 1025 20.93 14.89 21.70
N LEU A 1026 22.13 14.40 22.04
CA LEU A 1026 22.31 13.08 22.65
C LEU A 1026 21.71 13.00 24.06
N THR A 1027 21.85 14.04 24.89
CA THR A 1027 21.16 14.09 26.19
C THR A 1027 19.63 14.05 26.02
N GLU A 1028 19.08 14.88 25.12
CA GLU A 1028 17.63 14.88 24.84
C GLU A 1028 17.17 13.51 24.31
N ALA A 1029 17.94 12.88 23.42
CA ALA A 1029 17.62 11.57 22.87
C ALA A 1029 17.55 10.47 23.94
N MET A 1030 18.56 10.41 24.83
CA MET A 1030 18.60 9.43 25.92
C MET A 1030 17.47 9.61 26.94
N ALA A 1031 17.23 10.85 27.38
CA ALA A 1031 16.11 11.16 28.27
C ALA A 1031 14.74 10.86 27.60
N THR A 1032 14.65 11.04 26.28
CA THR A 1032 13.44 10.74 25.50
C THR A 1032 13.20 9.25 25.34
N THR A 1033 14.23 8.42 25.15
CA THR A 1033 14.09 6.96 25.07
C THR A 1033 13.76 6.34 26.41
N ASP A 1034 14.41 6.79 27.50
CA ASP A 1034 14.08 6.40 28.88
C ASP A 1034 12.59 6.70 29.18
N ALA A 1035 12.16 7.94 28.97
CA ALA A 1035 10.81 8.41 29.27
C ALA A 1035 9.69 7.82 28.39
N ASN A 1036 10.03 7.10 27.31
CA ASN A 1036 9.08 6.34 26.50
C ASN A 1036 9.24 4.81 26.66
N MET A 1037 10.18 4.36 27.50
CA MET A 1037 10.55 2.95 27.68
C MET A 1037 10.86 2.26 26.34
N VAL A 1038 11.74 2.88 25.55
CA VAL A 1038 12.17 2.39 24.22
C VAL A 1038 13.64 2.00 24.24
N SER A 1039 13.91 0.73 23.93
CA SER A 1039 15.28 0.20 23.72
C SER A 1039 15.98 0.88 22.54
N TRP A 1040 17.30 1.03 22.60
CA TRP A 1040 18.08 1.74 21.57
C TRP A 1040 19.46 1.11 21.33
N ILE A 1041 19.97 1.26 20.10
CA ILE A 1041 21.28 0.78 19.67
C ILE A 1041 21.99 1.90 18.89
N GLY A 1042 23.06 2.46 19.47
CA GLY A 1042 23.77 3.61 18.90
C GLY A 1042 24.59 3.28 17.65
N TRP A 1043 24.69 4.20 16.71
CA TRP A 1043 25.57 4.09 15.54
C TRP A 1043 26.85 4.93 15.73
N ALA A 1044 28.03 4.36 15.95
CA ALA A 1044 28.40 2.94 16.05
C ALA A 1044 29.64 2.78 16.97
N TYR A 1045 30.06 1.54 17.27
CA TYR A 1045 31.16 1.26 18.22
C TYR A 1045 32.47 2.00 17.89
N GLU A 1046 32.82 2.10 16.61
CA GLU A 1046 34.03 2.78 16.15
C GLU A 1046 33.98 4.32 16.22
N ASN A 1047 32.80 4.91 16.40
CA ASN A 1047 32.67 6.33 16.76
C ASN A 1047 32.90 6.57 18.26
N LEU A 1048 32.60 5.56 19.09
CA LEU A 1048 32.71 5.62 20.54
C LEU A 1048 34.14 5.46 21.04
N TYR A 1049 34.98 4.68 20.34
CA TYR A 1049 36.36 4.37 20.75
C TYR A 1049 37.42 5.03 19.87
N ASN A 1050 38.40 5.66 20.50
CA ASN A 1050 39.61 6.12 19.82
C ASN A 1050 40.45 4.90 19.39
N GLY A 1051 40.44 4.58 18.10
CA GLY A 1051 41.08 3.37 17.56
C GLY A 1051 42.58 3.23 17.86
N THR A 1052 43.30 4.33 18.14
CA THR A 1052 44.74 4.28 18.46
C THR A 1052 45.01 3.93 19.92
N SER A 1053 44.15 4.37 20.86
CA SER A 1053 44.31 4.09 22.30
C SER A 1053 43.45 2.91 22.79
N GLY A 1054 42.37 2.61 22.09
CA GLY A 1054 41.33 1.65 22.50
C GLY A 1054 40.64 2.07 23.80
N LYS A 1055 40.42 3.39 23.97
CA LYS A 1055 39.62 3.99 25.04
C LYS A 1055 38.40 4.70 24.45
N PRO A 1056 37.28 4.80 25.20
CA PRO A 1056 36.14 5.59 24.74
C PRO A 1056 36.49 7.09 24.70
N TYR A 1057 35.76 7.86 23.89
CA TYR A 1057 35.73 9.32 23.98
C TYR A 1057 34.87 9.73 25.18
N PRO A 1058 35.41 10.42 26.21
CA PRO A 1058 34.67 10.74 27.45
C PRO A 1058 33.35 11.51 27.21
N GLU A 1059 33.31 12.30 26.14
CA GLU A 1059 32.14 13.07 25.72
C GLU A 1059 30.97 12.15 25.29
N LEU A 1060 31.26 11.01 24.66
CA LEU A 1060 30.29 9.97 24.30
C LEU A 1060 30.11 8.92 25.40
N GLU A 1061 31.15 8.63 26.17
CA GLU A 1061 31.16 7.62 27.24
C GLU A 1061 29.98 7.81 28.21
N LYS A 1062 29.75 9.05 28.67
CA LYS A 1062 28.64 9.42 29.57
C LYS A 1062 27.23 9.17 29.01
N HIS A 1063 27.07 9.07 27.69
CA HIS A 1063 25.77 8.81 27.05
C HIS A 1063 25.48 7.32 26.89
N TYR A 1064 26.52 6.50 26.70
CA TYR A 1064 26.39 5.03 26.72
C TYR A 1064 26.38 4.48 28.16
N SER A 1065 27.18 5.05 29.06
CA SER A 1065 27.35 4.64 30.45
C SER A 1065 26.22 5.15 31.35
N ARG A 1066 25.00 4.66 31.13
CA ARG A 1066 23.78 5.05 31.86
C ARG A 1066 23.26 3.93 32.74
N ALA A 1067 22.54 4.30 33.80
CA ALA A 1067 21.78 3.35 34.61
C ALA A 1067 20.43 3.04 33.94
N TYR A 1068 20.04 1.75 33.88
CA TYR A 1068 18.76 1.32 33.31
C TYR A 1068 18.37 -0.09 33.78
N PRO A 1069 17.08 -0.49 33.70
CA PRO A 1069 16.66 -1.84 34.01
C PRO A 1069 16.86 -2.74 32.78
N ALA A 1070 17.75 -3.73 32.85
CA ALA A 1070 17.94 -4.71 31.78
C ALA A 1070 16.86 -5.81 31.79
N ALA A 1071 16.30 -6.12 32.96
CA ALA A 1071 15.17 -7.03 33.12
C ALA A 1071 14.28 -6.60 34.31
N ILE A 1072 12.97 -6.82 34.24
CA ILE A 1072 12.01 -6.46 35.29
C ILE A 1072 11.04 -7.62 35.57
N ALA A 1073 10.93 -8.01 36.83
CA ALA A 1073 9.99 -9.01 37.35
C ALA A 1073 8.58 -8.44 37.53
N GLY A 1074 7.98 -8.01 36.41
CA GLY A 1074 6.64 -7.43 36.37
C GLY A 1074 6.43 -6.44 35.23
N THR A 1075 5.44 -5.57 35.39
CA THR A 1075 5.03 -4.57 34.39
C THR A 1075 5.61 -3.19 34.75
N PRO A 1076 6.56 -2.64 33.97
CA PRO A 1076 7.09 -1.30 34.22
C PRO A 1076 6.06 -0.21 33.92
N THR A 1077 6.10 0.85 34.73
CA THR A 1077 5.28 2.06 34.55
C THR A 1077 6.14 3.26 34.15
N SER A 1078 7.34 3.40 34.70
CA SER A 1078 8.35 4.37 34.23
C SER A 1078 9.77 4.03 34.69
N PHE A 1079 10.78 4.46 33.93
CA PHE A 1079 12.16 4.56 34.44
C PHE A 1079 12.90 5.77 33.87
N GLY A 1080 14.04 6.14 34.44
CA GLY A 1080 14.94 7.13 33.86
C GLY A 1080 16.18 7.43 34.70
N PHE A 1081 17.20 8.01 34.06
CA PHE A 1081 18.47 8.35 34.69
C PHE A 1081 18.87 9.83 34.50
N ASP A 1082 19.04 10.55 35.61
CA ASP A 1082 19.64 11.89 35.65
C ASP A 1082 21.16 11.74 35.77
N ASP A 1083 21.89 12.10 34.70
CA ASP A 1083 23.35 11.96 34.59
C ASP A 1083 24.10 13.02 35.43
N ILE A 1084 23.50 14.20 35.61
CA ILE A 1084 24.04 15.31 36.40
C ILE A 1084 24.01 14.93 37.89
N GLN A 1085 22.85 14.52 38.40
CA GLN A 1085 22.69 14.10 39.80
C GLN A 1085 23.32 12.73 40.05
N GLY A 1086 23.31 11.83 39.06
CA GLY A 1086 23.68 10.43 39.24
C GLY A 1086 22.57 9.66 39.96
N VAL A 1087 21.32 9.92 39.58
CA VAL A 1087 20.12 9.35 40.20
C VAL A 1087 19.33 8.56 39.15
N PHE A 1088 19.15 7.28 39.41
CA PHE A 1088 18.27 6.40 38.63
C PHE A 1088 16.96 6.15 39.37
N LYS A 1089 15.86 6.06 38.62
CA LYS A 1089 14.55 5.66 39.13
C LYS A 1089 13.89 4.61 38.24
N LEU A 1090 13.20 3.68 38.87
CA LEU A 1090 12.33 2.68 38.26
C LEU A 1090 11.05 2.55 39.09
N ASP A 1091 9.91 2.56 38.42
CA ASP A 1091 8.59 2.26 38.96
C ASP A 1091 7.98 1.11 38.16
N PHE A 1092 7.47 0.08 38.84
CA PHE A 1092 6.85 -1.09 38.22
C PHE A 1092 5.86 -1.78 39.17
N THR A 1093 4.84 -2.44 38.62
CA THR A 1093 4.00 -3.37 39.38
C THR A 1093 4.65 -4.76 39.33
N SER A 1094 4.97 -5.34 40.50
CA SER A 1094 5.59 -6.67 40.59
C SER A 1094 4.63 -7.79 40.17
N ASP A 1095 5.18 -8.84 39.56
CA ASP A 1095 4.45 -10.09 39.31
C ASP A 1095 4.95 -11.18 40.28
N PRO A 1096 4.10 -11.69 41.20
CA PRO A 1096 4.50 -12.69 42.19
C PRO A 1096 4.68 -14.10 41.60
N GLU A 1097 4.30 -14.34 40.34
CA GLU A 1097 4.53 -15.63 39.65
C GLU A 1097 5.85 -15.62 38.83
N ILE A 1098 6.64 -14.52 38.89
CA ILE A 1098 7.99 -14.44 38.28
C ILE A 1098 9.08 -14.75 39.33
N ASP A 1099 9.69 -15.93 39.21
CA ASP A 1099 10.78 -16.40 40.09
C ASP A 1099 12.16 -15.74 39.84
N ALA A 1100 12.31 -14.96 38.77
CA ALA A 1100 13.56 -14.32 38.36
C ALA A 1100 13.66 -12.85 38.80
N PRO A 1101 14.84 -12.33 39.14
CA PRO A 1101 14.98 -10.98 39.69
C PRO A 1101 14.77 -9.87 38.65
N THR A 1102 14.39 -8.68 39.12
CA THR A 1102 14.60 -7.43 38.38
C THR A 1102 16.11 -7.12 38.35
N GLU A 1103 16.69 -6.93 37.18
CA GLU A 1103 18.14 -6.68 36.99
C GLU A 1103 18.37 -5.26 36.48
N ILE A 1104 19.08 -4.45 37.26
CA ILE A 1104 19.41 -3.05 36.96
C ILE A 1104 20.91 -2.96 36.68
N ILE A 1105 21.28 -2.33 35.56
CA ILE A 1105 22.67 -2.07 35.20
C ILE A 1105 23.10 -0.72 35.76
N LEU A 1106 24.23 -0.71 36.45
CA LEU A 1106 24.85 0.41 37.14
C LEU A 1106 26.34 0.47 36.75
N PRO A 1107 26.70 1.16 35.64
CA PRO A 1107 28.07 1.13 35.12
C PRO A 1107 29.10 1.67 36.10
N VAL A 1108 30.26 1.00 36.19
CA VAL A 1108 31.30 1.33 37.18
C VAL A 1108 31.92 2.71 36.94
N SER A 1109 32.00 3.17 35.69
CA SER A 1109 32.43 4.54 35.36
C SER A 1109 31.43 5.61 35.82
N THR A 1110 30.15 5.24 35.97
CA THR A 1110 29.08 6.15 36.41
C THR A 1110 28.87 6.13 37.93
N PHE A 1111 29.12 4.99 38.59
CA PHE A 1111 29.05 4.82 40.05
C PHE A 1111 30.41 4.41 40.68
N PRO A 1112 31.50 5.19 40.50
CA PRO A 1112 32.85 4.76 40.89
C PRO A 1112 33.06 4.62 42.41
N ASN A 1113 32.27 5.32 43.22
CA ASN A 1113 32.26 5.20 44.68
C ASN A 1113 31.16 4.25 45.20
N GLY A 1114 30.45 3.58 44.28
CA GLY A 1114 29.20 2.88 44.55
C GLY A 1114 27.99 3.82 44.63
N TYR A 1115 26.92 3.30 45.24
CA TYR A 1115 25.59 3.90 45.28
C TYR A 1115 24.85 3.52 46.57
N ASP A 1116 23.78 4.25 46.89
CA ASP A 1116 22.74 3.85 47.85
C ASP A 1116 21.45 3.48 47.11
N VAL A 1117 20.65 2.60 47.70
CA VAL A 1117 19.38 2.09 47.14
C VAL A 1117 18.24 2.38 48.11
N GLU A 1118 17.18 3.01 47.63
CA GLU A 1118 15.93 3.22 48.37
C GLU A 1118 14.80 2.46 47.66
N THR A 1119 13.99 1.73 48.43
CA THR A 1119 12.83 0.97 47.93
C THR A 1119 11.56 1.39 48.66
N PHE A 1120 10.47 1.51 47.89
CA PHE A 1120 9.13 1.75 48.41
C PHE A 1120 8.14 0.74 47.76
N PRO A 1121 7.33 0.01 48.54
CA PRO A 1121 7.35 -0.11 50.00
C PRO A 1121 8.69 -0.67 50.51
N SER A 1122 9.20 -0.16 51.63
CA SER A 1122 10.54 -0.53 52.10
C SER A 1122 10.58 -1.98 52.59
N GLY A 1123 11.54 -2.76 52.10
CA GLY A 1123 11.64 -4.20 52.36
C GLY A 1123 10.83 -5.10 51.42
N SER A 1124 10.20 -4.54 50.39
CA SER A 1124 9.55 -5.25 49.28
C SER A 1124 10.52 -6.05 48.39
N LEU A 1125 11.79 -5.67 48.37
CA LEU A 1125 12.85 -6.28 47.56
C LEU A 1125 14.08 -6.64 48.41
N LYS A 1126 14.88 -7.58 47.91
CA LYS A 1126 16.17 -8.00 48.48
C LYS A 1126 17.28 -7.78 47.44
N GLU A 1127 18.32 -7.03 47.80
CA GLU A 1127 19.50 -6.81 46.94
C GLU A 1127 20.37 -8.08 46.82
N TYR A 1128 20.85 -8.34 45.61
CA TYR A 1128 21.94 -9.25 45.31
C TYR A 1128 22.82 -8.66 44.18
N LYS A 1129 24.10 -9.04 44.12
CA LYS A 1129 25.07 -8.45 43.18
C LYS A 1129 25.85 -9.58 42.51
N PRO A 1130 25.38 -10.10 41.35
CA PRO A 1130 26.03 -11.22 40.66
C PRO A 1130 27.38 -10.82 40.05
N ASP A 1131 27.56 -9.54 39.71
CA ASP A 1131 28.79 -8.98 39.17
C ASP A 1131 29.04 -7.53 39.68
N LYS A 1132 29.93 -6.77 39.03
CA LYS A 1132 30.33 -5.40 39.42
C LYS A 1132 29.38 -4.29 38.96
N ARG A 1133 28.61 -4.52 37.89
CA ARG A 1133 27.67 -3.56 37.27
C ARG A 1133 26.21 -3.90 37.52
N THR A 1134 25.86 -5.17 37.73
CA THR A 1134 24.47 -5.61 37.86
C THR A 1134 24.02 -5.58 39.32
N LEU A 1135 22.90 -4.92 39.58
CA LEU A 1135 22.12 -5.04 40.81
C LEU A 1135 20.89 -5.89 40.53
N ALA A 1136 20.82 -7.08 41.13
CA ALA A 1136 19.64 -7.92 41.11
C ALA A 1136 18.75 -7.62 42.31
N MET A 1137 17.45 -7.47 42.06
CA MET A 1137 16.43 -7.15 43.04
C MET A 1137 15.41 -8.29 43.04
N PHE A 1138 15.53 -9.18 44.02
CA PHE A 1138 14.64 -10.33 44.22
C PHE A 1138 13.40 -9.91 45.00
N THR A 1139 12.25 -10.50 44.68
CA THR A 1139 11.00 -10.23 45.40
C THR A 1139 11.11 -10.69 46.85
N SER A 1140 10.76 -9.83 47.79
CA SER A 1140 10.80 -10.17 49.21
C SER A 1140 9.57 -10.96 49.61
N SER A 1141 9.75 -11.90 50.54
CA SER A 1141 8.70 -12.77 51.09
C SER A 1141 7.70 -12.05 52.03
N VAL A 1142 7.57 -10.73 51.86
CA VAL A 1142 6.55 -9.85 52.45
C VAL A 1142 5.56 -9.39 51.36
N VAL A 1143 5.93 -9.56 50.07
CA VAL A 1143 5.09 -9.33 48.89
C VAL A 1143 4.40 -10.65 48.55
N GLU A 1144 3.15 -10.80 48.97
CA GLU A 1144 2.32 -12.00 48.70
C GLU A 1144 1.41 -11.82 47.47
N GLU A 1145 1.21 -10.58 47.02
CA GLU A 1145 0.37 -10.19 45.88
C GLU A 1145 1.07 -9.14 45.01
N ALA A 1146 0.59 -8.94 43.77
CA ALA A 1146 1.13 -7.93 42.86
C ALA A 1146 1.11 -6.52 43.48
N THR A 1147 2.27 -5.88 43.53
CA THR A 1147 2.50 -4.67 44.33
C THR A 1147 3.23 -3.61 43.49
N ASP A 1148 2.78 -2.35 43.56
CA ASP A 1148 3.52 -1.22 42.96
C ASP A 1148 4.79 -0.95 43.76
N ILE A 1149 5.95 -1.02 43.09
CA ILE A 1149 7.28 -0.85 43.68
C ILE A 1149 8.03 0.27 42.96
N SER A 1150 8.54 1.21 43.74
CA SER A 1150 9.51 2.23 43.32
C SER A 1150 10.91 1.88 43.85
N ILE A 1151 11.91 2.01 42.97
CA ILE A 1151 13.34 1.91 43.29
C ILE A 1151 14.01 3.24 42.92
N THR A 1152 14.72 3.86 43.86
CA THR A 1152 15.62 5.00 43.59
C THR A 1152 17.05 4.60 43.93
N ILE A 1153 17.99 4.88 43.03
CA ILE A 1153 19.42 4.58 43.21
C ILE A 1153 20.22 5.86 43.05
N THR A 1154 21.03 6.21 44.05
CA THR A 1154 21.75 7.48 44.13
C THR A 1154 23.25 7.24 44.25
N ARG A 1155 24.05 7.94 43.43
CA ARG A 1155 25.52 7.89 43.43
C ARG A 1155 26.15 8.47 44.71
N LYS A 1156 27.27 7.87 45.14
CA LYS A 1156 28.10 8.29 46.28
C LYS A 1156 29.24 9.25 45.90
#